data_AF-A0A933JLC3-F1
#
_entry.id   AF-A0A933JLC3-F1
#
_cell.length_a   1.000
_cell.length_b   1.000
_cell.length_c   1.000
_cell.angle_alpha   90.00
_cell.angle_beta   90.00
_cell.angle_gamma   90.00
#
_symmetry.space_group_name_H-M   'P 1'
#
loop_
_entity.id
_entity.type
_entity.pdbx_description
1 polymer ?
#
loop_
_entity_poly.entity_id
_entity_poly.type
_entity_poly.pdbx_seq_one_letter_code
_entity_poly.pdbx_strand_id
1 'polypeptide(L)'
;MRFLSIVVGLLVLSACKGDEETADGPKCGYHSDCPGGVCYKGQCYGTGTCVERSNCNSVPVCGGDEFRCMCSPDNRCLPVCVLDDDCPSDGYCVNGVCEKYPGTFEGADPAPSASGKLEVGLGRVELTFPMGVSMAGYGSRQGPRTPYQDALGGSNAWFDRPDVRALAFSDGDELFVLLRLPMGWSEDFMVTRTIEKVAKKSGINLSGHLITSATHSHAQPARFWHLVVGLGFGFFGYDEFNYEILDMLTESFADACVQAIQNMRPGRFGYIELPSFDPDDKIHRDRRSENDGLPGYEGKEGNMVLMRVDDEDGKPIAVLTNFGMHGTVFDFDNPILTGDAPGGVEVALTLGATAKYGHPVLGFYIQGNAGDVSPGGDYTGADPLEAMQLVGADAFKVMEPKLDEIVTSDDLDVDIVTQRIPISHEALGYPPGGFYDSDVSCEDSAKNFRYGAFQCVEGGEEDTDPSTRFQDGDLNCVFSIECLSGGYPVPNFQKTILAVARIGDLAIATMPGEPLATFGKRLALKVKDAVPGAKAAFVAGYSMDHHFYLVAEDDYFQGAYEPSRGIWGWRLADYFAEKSVELAAQLAKPKAQRSVSSGNLKPVYWVESHPWENEDTKKKVPLTETVGDPARVITDVPTTVERFDVTRFSWVGGHPGVDRPRITLEKESAGSFSVATLPGGWEYDDYPFQMFVHYDGKCTRRNCDEHAWRVDWEDGRDLPTGTYRLHAKGRAFKAGAVVDYDAYSTTFEVRPTTKLEVSGLAAEAGKLVARIAQPAALSFVPEANGDQRAEVIGHRMRDPRVPRWIGAPMPDGAVLTLGGTVRNPAGNVATLGGTATTQVVTEARARPTLIKADGTVDTKSEGSRPTTKATFDVAALATGPAGSYYFQLTITDELGNLGTATATVTKP
;
A
#
# COMPACT_ATOMS: atom_id res chain seq x y z
N MET A 1 44.35 62.92 7.13
CA MET A 1 45.65 63.26 6.53
C MET A 1 46.00 62.12 5.57
N ARG A 2 45.91 62.29 4.24
CA ARG A 2 47.01 62.75 3.33
C ARG A 2 48.27 61.89 3.56
N PHE A 3 48.88 61.14 2.64
CA PHE A 3 48.95 60.99 1.17
C PHE A 3 49.64 59.60 0.97
N LEU A 4 49.51 58.84 -0.11
CA LEU A 4 50.04 59.13 -1.45
C LEU A 4 49.59 58.02 -2.42
N SER A 5 49.23 58.43 -3.64
CA SER A 5 48.64 57.64 -4.71
C SER A 5 49.67 57.09 -5.71
N ILE A 6 49.22 56.15 -6.54
CA ILE A 6 49.65 55.88 -7.94
C ILE A 6 50.95 55.05 -8.12
N VAL A 7 50.80 53.76 -8.45
CA VAL A 7 51.13 53.09 -9.73
C VAL A 7 51.04 51.57 -9.48
N VAL A 8 49.96 50.93 -9.94
CA VAL A 8 49.89 49.67 -10.72
C VAL A 8 48.40 49.47 -10.97
N GLY A 9 47.85 50.28 -11.87
CA GLY A 9 46.56 50.05 -12.49
C GLY A 9 46.83 49.65 -13.93
N LEU A 10 46.84 48.34 -14.20
CA LEU A 10 46.79 47.69 -15.53
C LEU A 10 47.04 46.19 -15.34
N LEU A 11 45.99 45.46 -14.95
CA LEU A 11 45.75 44.02 -15.15
C LEU A 11 44.61 43.66 -14.18
N VAL A 12 43.54 43.07 -14.70
CA VAL A 12 42.23 42.78 -14.06
C VAL A 12 41.19 43.89 -14.24
N LEU A 13 40.77 44.07 -15.49
CA LEU A 13 39.48 44.63 -15.95
C LEU A 13 39.43 44.36 -17.46
N SER A 14 39.33 43.07 -17.80
CA SER A 14 39.21 42.57 -19.18
C SER A 14 38.44 41.26 -19.16
N ALA A 15 37.19 41.31 -18.73
CA ALA A 15 36.12 40.41 -19.10
C ALA A 15 34.82 41.09 -18.64
N CYS A 16 33.77 41.02 -19.43
CA CYS A 16 32.49 41.71 -19.23
C CYS A 16 32.49 43.21 -19.62
N LYS A 17 32.81 43.49 -20.89
CA LYS A 17 32.33 44.71 -21.55
C LYS A 17 31.72 44.34 -22.89
N GLY A 18 30.40 44.24 -22.91
CA GLY A 18 29.53 44.22 -24.09
C GLY A 18 30.09 43.54 -25.33
N ASP A 19 30.09 42.22 -25.36
CA ASP A 19 30.02 41.52 -26.63
C ASP A 19 28.56 41.62 -27.10
N GLU A 20 28.35 42.33 -28.21
CA GLU A 20 27.11 42.25 -28.98
C GLU A 20 26.79 40.78 -29.29
N GLU A 21 25.51 40.42 -29.38
CA GLU A 21 25.05 39.12 -29.91
C GLU A 21 25.69 38.85 -31.28
N THR A 22 26.86 38.22 -31.29
CA THR A 22 27.41 37.63 -32.51
C THR A 22 26.84 36.22 -32.58
N ALA A 23 25.87 36.05 -33.48
CA ALA A 23 25.16 34.78 -33.74
C ALA A 23 26.07 33.68 -34.37
N ASP A 24 27.38 33.67 -34.10
CA ASP A 24 28.40 32.83 -34.73
C ASP A 24 29.32 32.10 -33.73
N GLY A 25 28.84 31.86 -32.50
CA GLY A 25 29.50 30.92 -31.59
C GLY A 25 29.49 29.48 -32.15
N PRO A 26 30.47 28.61 -31.79
CA PRO A 26 30.43 27.20 -32.14
C PRO A 26 29.07 26.59 -31.78
N LYS A 27 28.56 25.70 -32.66
CA LYS A 27 27.33 24.96 -32.35
C LYS A 27 27.56 24.05 -31.16
N CYS A 28 26.55 23.97 -30.30
CA CYS A 28 26.54 23.11 -29.13
C CYS A 28 25.15 22.48 -28.95
N GLY A 29 25.09 21.33 -28.31
CA GLY A 29 23.86 20.78 -27.74
C GLY A 29 23.80 21.01 -26.22
N TYR A 30 24.94 20.89 -25.56
CA TYR A 30 25.05 20.87 -24.11
C TYR A 30 26.10 21.86 -23.60
N HIS A 31 26.02 22.29 -22.33
CA HIS A 31 27.01 23.21 -21.76
C HIS A 31 28.43 22.63 -21.77
N SER A 32 28.57 21.30 -21.72
CA SER A 32 29.84 20.59 -21.87
C SER A 32 30.54 20.83 -23.22
N ASP A 33 29.78 21.20 -24.26
CA ASP A 33 30.32 21.47 -25.60
C ASP A 33 30.97 22.86 -25.69
N CYS A 34 30.82 23.69 -24.67
CA CYS A 34 31.30 25.08 -24.61
C CYS A 34 32.35 25.25 -23.49
N PRO A 35 33.65 24.97 -23.75
CA PRO A 35 34.70 25.15 -22.75
C PRO A 35 34.77 26.59 -22.23
N GLY A 36 34.47 26.78 -20.94
CA GLY A 36 34.45 28.12 -20.30
C GLY A 36 33.28 29.02 -20.71
N GLY A 37 32.26 28.46 -21.37
CA GLY A 37 31.05 29.16 -21.81
C GLY A 37 29.77 28.41 -21.44
N VAL A 38 28.66 28.81 -22.05
CA VAL A 38 27.35 28.17 -21.91
C VAL A 38 26.73 27.94 -23.27
N CYS A 39 26.16 26.76 -23.47
CA CYS A 39 25.29 26.50 -24.61
C CYS A 39 23.92 27.14 -24.38
N TYR A 40 23.45 27.96 -25.32
CA TYR A 40 22.09 28.50 -25.30
C TYR A 40 21.55 28.54 -26.73
N LYS A 41 20.33 28.03 -26.94
CA LYS A 41 19.69 27.95 -28.27
C LYS A 41 20.60 27.40 -29.39
N GLY A 42 21.45 26.42 -29.04
CA GLY A 42 22.33 25.73 -29.98
C GLY A 42 23.66 26.43 -30.30
N GLN A 43 24.02 27.49 -29.58
CA GLN A 43 25.28 28.24 -29.77
C GLN A 43 26.01 28.46 -28.45
N CYS A 44 27.34 28.43 -28.49
CA CYS A 44 28.17 28.73 -27.33
C CYS A 44 28.28 30.25 -27.10
N TYR A 45 27.99 30.69 -25.88
CA TYR A 45 28.17 32.06 -25.40
C TYR A 45 29.17 32.11 -24.24
N GLY A 46 29.80 33.27 -24.04
CA GLY A 46 30.59 33.53 -22.85
C GLY A 46 29.71 33.52 -21.59
N THR A 47 30.28 33.10 -20.45
CA THR A 47 29.62 33.13 -19.14
C THR A 47 30.43 33.92 -18.11
N GLY A 48 29.78 34.37 -17.05
CA GLY A 48 30.36 35.13 -15.94
C GLY A 48 30.56 34.28 -14.68
N THR A 49 31.29 34.82 -13.71
CA THR A 49 31.46 34.21 -12.39
C THR A 49 30.22 34.42 -11.54
N CYS A 50 29.65 33.35 -11.02
CA CYS A 50 28.54 33.38 -10.09
C CYS A 50 29.05 33.38 -8.64
N VAL A 51 29.81 34.40 -8.24
CA VAL A 51 30.16 34.59 -6.82
C VAL A 51 28.94 35.12 -6.04
N GLU A 52 28.11 35.91 -6.72
CA GLU A 52 26.78 36.37 -6.28
C GLU A 52 25.83 36.14 -7.46
N ARG A 53 24.60 35.67 -7.22
CA ARG A 53 23.64 35.33 -8.28
C ARG A 53 23.25 36.56 -9.12
N SER A 54 23.20 37.74 -8.50
CA SER A 54 23.02 39.03 -9.16
C SER A 54 24.03 39.28 -10.30
N ASN A 55 25.23 38.67 -10.24
CA ASN A 55 26.22 38.76 -11.30
C ASN A 55 25.76 38.06 -12.59
N CYS A 56 24.84 37.11 -12.50
CA CYS A 56 24.31 36.43 -13.68
C CYS A 56 23.48 37.37 -14.56
N ASN A 57 22.95 38.47 -14.03
CA ASN A 57 22.27 39.51 -14.83
C ASN A 57 23.20 40.17 -15.84
N SER A 58 24.51 40.09 -15.64
CA SER A 58 25.53 40.63 -16.56
C SER A 58 25.86 39.69 -17.73
N VAL A 59 25.40 38.43 -17.67
CA VAL A 59 25.60 37.46 -18.74
C VAL A 59 24.54 37.68 -19.82
N PRO A 60 24.90 37.91 -21.09
CA PRO A 60 23.94 38.28 -22.14
C PRO A 60 22.78 37.31 -22.31
N VAL A 61 23.02 35.99 -22.23
CA VAL A 61 21.98 34.96 -22.34
C VAL A 61 21.02 34.92 -21.14
N CYS A 62 21.41 35.57 -20.04
CA CYS A 62 20.64 35.73 -18.81
C CYS A 62 19.96 37.11 -18.73
N GLY A 63 20.14 37.98 -19.74
CA GLY A 63 19.67 39.36 -19.70
C GLY A 63 18.14 39.49 -19.79
N GLY A 64 17.58 40.36 -18.96
CA GLY A 64 16.17 40.78 -19.01
C GLY A 64 15.21 40.06 -18.06
N ASP A 65 15.65 38.98 -17.42
CA ASP A 65 14.91 38.27 -16.37
C ASP A 65 15.92 37.75 -15.36
N GLU A 66 15.93 38.34 -14.16
CA GLU A 66 16.96 38.11 -13.12
C GLU A 66 17.06 36.64 -12.67
N PHE A 67 16.07 35.85 -13.05
CA PHE A 67 15.88 34.48 -12.61
C PHE A 67 16.09 33.45 -13.73
N ARG A 68 16.58 33.85 -14.91
CA ARG A 68 16.85 32.91 -16.02
C ARG A 68 18.13 32.11 -15.87
N CYS A 69 18.97 32.47 -14.90
CA CYS A 69 20.25 31.84 -14.68
C CYS A 69 20.51 31.53 -13.22
N MET A 70 21.35 30.52 -13.03
CA MET A 70 21.71 29.97 -11.73
C MET A 70 23.20 29.78 -11.58
N CYS A 71 23.60 29.57 -10.34
CA CYS A 71 24.96 29.31 -9.94
C CYS A 71 25.26 27.83 -10.05
N SER A 72 26.08 27.43 -11.02
CA SER A 72 26.55 26.07 -11.08
C SER A 72 27.51 25.74 -9.93
N PRO A 73 27.74 24.45 -9.61
CA PRO A 73 28.71 24.04 -8.60
C PRO A 73 30.14 24.54 -8.84
N ASP A 74 30.50 24.88 -10.08
CA ASP A 74 31.77 25.49 -10.47
C ASP A 74 31.73 27.03 -10.55
N ASN A 75 30.74 27.67 -9.91
CA ASN A 75 30.55 29.12 -9.80
C ASN A 75 30.46 29.83 -11.16
N ARG A 76 29.77 29.22 -12.14
CA ARG A 76 29.42 29.86 -13.42
C ARG A 76 27.94 30.19 -13.45
N CYS A 77 27.59 31.20 -14.23
CA CYS A 77 26.21 31.52 -14.53
C CYS A 77 25.70 30.63 -15.68
N LEU A 78 24.79 29.70 -15.38
CA LEU A 78 24.18 28.80 -16.37
C LEU A 78 22.72 29.18 -16.61
N PRO A 79 22.23 29.19 -17.87
CA PRO A 79 20.79 29.26 -18.13
C PRO A 79 20.09 28.01 -17.59
N VAL A 80 18.87 28.19 -17.09
CA VAL A 80 18.09 27.13 -16.45
C VAL A 80 17.09 26.55 -17.45
N CYS A 81 17.10 25.23 -17.67
CA CYS A 81 15.95 24.56 -18.28
C CYS A 81 14.87 24.34 -17.22
N VAL A 82 13.59 24.40 -17.60
CA VAL A 82 12.46 24.06 -16.71
C VAL A 82 11.81 22.76 -17.14
N LEU A 83 11.67 22.56 -18.45
CA LEU A 83 11.09 21.37 -19.06
C LEU A 83 12.10 20.73 -20.01
N ASP A 84 11.87 19.46 -20.36
CA ASP A 84 12.70 18.79 -21.37
C ASP A 84 12.59 19.45 -22.75
N ASP A 85 11.50 20.17 -23.02
CA ASP A 85 11.30 20.96 -24.25
C ASP A 85 12.30 22.12 -24.38
N ASP A 86 12.92 22.56 -23.30
CA ASP A 86 13.99 23.56 -23.32
C ASP A 86 15.34 22.97 -23.78
N CYS A 87 15.43 21.63 -23.82
CA CYS A 87 16.65 20.89 -24.12
C CYS A 87 16.68 20.37 -25.57
N PRO A 88 17.86 19.95 -26.07
CA PRO A 88 17.95 19.22 -27.33
C PRO A 88 17.01 18.00 -27.36
N SER A 89 16.61 17.55 -28.55
CA SER A 89 15.66 16.44 -28.71
C SER A 89 16.12 15.10 -28.12
N ASP A 90 17.43 14.92 -27.96
CA ASP A 90 18.03 13.75 -27.31
C ASP A 90 18.38 13.97 -25.82
N GLY A 91 17.99 15.12 -25.28
CA GLY A 91 18.21 15.53 -23.91
C GLY A 91 16.93 15.66 -23.08
N TYR A 92 17.13 15.90 -21.79
CA TYR A 92 16.09 16.13 -20.78
C TYR A 92 16.61 17.15 -19.75
N CYS A 93 15.68 17.78 -19.04
CA CYS A 93 16.01 18.73 -17.99
C CYS A 93 16.10 18.03 -16.64
N VAL A 94 17.27 18.10 -16.01
CA VAL A 94 17.51 17.55 -14.68
C VAL A 94 18.23 18.59 -13.84
N ASN A 95 17.62 18.97 -12.71
CA ASN A 95 18.11 20.03 -11.83
C ASN A 95 18.55 21.26 -12.63
N GLY A 96 17.65 21.80 -13.46
CA GLY A 96 17.89 23.03 -14.20
C GLY A 96 18.94 22.96 -15.31
N VAL A 97 19.54 21.80 -15.57
CA VAL A 97 20.56 21.61 -16.61
C VAL A 97 20.08 20.62 -17.65
N CYS A 98 20.26 20.97 -18.93
CA CYS A 98 20.04 20.03 -20.02
C CYS A 98 21.15 19.00 -20.05
N GLU A 99 20.78 17.73 -19.92
CA GLU A 99 21.66 16.57 -20.00
C GLU A 99 21.16 15.62 -21.08
N LYS A 100 22.05 14.79 -21.61
CA LYS A 100 21.66 13.77 -22.58
C LYS A 100 20.80 12.71 -21.87
N TYR A 101 19.68 12.31 -22.47
CA TYR A 101 18.80 11.32 -21.87
C TYR A 101 19.47 9.94 -21.83
N PRO A 102 19.63 9.33 -20.64
CA PRO A 102 20.38 8.09 -20.48
C PRO A 102 19.52 6.83 -20.66
N GLY A 103 18.19 6.95 -20.48
CA GLY A 103 17.29 5.81 -20.45
C GLY A 103 17.23 5.09 -21.80
N THR A 104 17.32 3.76 -21.75
CA THR A 104 17.30 2.90 -22.93
C THR A 104 16.08 1.99 -22.86
N PHE A 105 15.01 2.35 -23.58
CA PHE A 105 13.79 1.53 -23.69
C PHE A 105 13.92 0.54 -24.86
N GLU A 106 15.03 -0.20 -24.89
CA GLU A 106 15.33 -1.16 -25.96
C GLU A 106 14.33 -2.32 -25.91
N GLY A 107 13.61 -2.57 -27.00
CA GLY A 107 12.66 -3.66 -27.08
C GLY A 107 11.70 -3.47 -28.23
N ALA A 108 11.00 -4.54 -28.61
CA ALA A 108 9.86 -4.42 -29.50
C ALA A 108 8.65 -3.93 -28.69
N ASP A 109 7.81 -3.09 -29.30
CA ASP A 109 6.46 -2.88 -28.80
C ASP A 109 5.76 -4.25 -28.70
N PRO A 110 4.85 -4.45 -27.72
CA PRO A 110 4.17 -5.71 -27.55
C PRO A 110 3.55 -6.18 -28.88
N ALA A 111 3.96 -7.38 -29.33
CA ALA A 111 3.46 -7.91 -30.59
C ALA A 111 1.98 -8.31 -30.43
N PRO A 112 1.09 -7.88 -31.31
CA PRO A 112 -0.30 -8.26 -31.26
C PRO A 112 -0.47 -9.78 -31.49
N SER A 113 -1.36 -10.42 -30.73
CA SER A 113 -1.71 -11.84 -30.88
C SER A 113 -2.68 -12.09 -32.05
N ALA A 114 -2.48 -13.17 -32.80
CA ALA A 114 -3.32 -13.47 -33.97
C ALA A 114 -4.72 -14.05 -33.65
N SER A 115 -5.14 -14.06 -32.37
CA SER A 115 -6.33 -14.80 -31.92
C SER A 115 -7.65 -14.12 -32.30
N GLY A 116 -7.69 -12.78 -32.38
CA GLY A 116 -8.91 -11.98 -32.59
C GLY A 116 -9.93 -12.08 -31.46
N LYS A 117 -9.52 -12.62 -30.31
CA LYS A 117 -10.28 -12.73 -29.05
C LYS A 117 -9.43 -12.17 -27.90
N LEU A 118 -10.09 -11.84 -26.80
CA LEU A 118 -9.42 -11.41 -25.58
C LEU A 118 -8.50 -12.52 -25.05
N GLU A 119 -7.26 -12.15 -24.82
CA GLU A 119 -6.28 -12.89 -24.06
C GLU A 119 -5.95 -12.15 -22.76
N VAL A 120 -5.69 -12.95 -21.73
CA VAL A 120 -5.37 -12.47 -20.39
C VAL A 120 -4.18 -13.24 -19.83
N GLY A 121 -3.33 -12.56 -19.08
CA GLY A 121 -2.13 -13.13 -18.50
C GLY A 121 -1.96 -12.69 -17.05
N LEU A 122 -1.66 -13.63 -16.16
CA LEU A 122 -1.57 -13.39 -14.72
C LEU A 122 -0.13 -13.52 -14.22
N GLY A 123 0.35 -12.51 -13.50
CA GLY A 123 1.63 -12.50 -12.79
C GLY A 123 1.43 -12.26 -11.30
N ARG A 124 2.14 -13.02 -10.46
CA ARG A 124 2.21 -12.83 -9.01
C ARG A 124 3.61 -13.18 -8.53
N VAL A 125 4.33 -12.17 -8.06
CA VAL A 125 5.72 -12.30 -7.61
C VAL A 125 5.84 -11.70 -6.22
N GLU A 126 6.63 -12.31 -5.34
CA GLU A 126 6.96 -11.73 -4.04
C GLU A 126 7.67 -10.39 -4.20
N LEU A 127 7.26 -9.38 -3.43
CA LEU A 127 7.96 -8.10 -3.41
C LEU A 127 9.39 -8.30 -2.90
N THR A 128 10.39 -7.86 -3.67
CA THR A 128 11.77 -7.88 -3.20
C THR A 128 12.07 -6.60 -2.43
N PHE A 129 12.29 -6.75 -1.12
CA PHE A 129 12.68 -5.69 -0.21
C PHE A 129 13.63 -6.22 0.87
N PRO A 130 14.41 -5.37 1.55
CA PRO A 130 15.14 -5.78 2.74
C PRO A 130 14.27 -5.61 3.98
N MET A 131 14.23 -6.63 4.85
CA MET A 131 13.63 -6.45 6.17
C MET A 131 14.43 -5.40 6.96
N GLY A 132 13.74 -4.50 7.65
CA GLY A 132 14.38 -3.33 8.25
C GLY A 132 14.26 -2.05 7.44
N VAL A 133 13.80 -2.09 6.20
CA VAL A 133 13.47 -0.87 5.45
C VAL A 133 12.42 -0.04 6.22
N SER A 134 12.54 1.28 6.17
CA SER A 134 11.48 2.17 6.67
C SER A 134 10.22 2.06 5.83
N MET A 135 9.10 2.58 6.34
CA MET A 135 7.80 2.51 5.68
C MET A 135 7.31 3.88 5.19
N ALA A 136 6.60 3.88 4.07
CA ALA A 136 6.10 5.08 3.40
C ALA A 136 4.80 5.57 4.05
N GLY A 137 4.49 6.87 4.02
CA GLY A 137 3.23 7.45 4.53
C GLY A 137 3.42 8.45 5.67
N TYR A 138 3.52 8.00 6.91
CA TYR A 138 3.63 8.88 8.07
C TYR A 138 4.99 9.55 8.24
N GLY A 139 4.98 10.83 8.56
CA GLY A 139 6.17 11.49 9.10
C GLY A 139 6.47 11.04 10.52
N SER A 140 7.74 11.12 10.94
CA SER A 140 8.19 10.77 12.30
C SER A 140 7.97 9.31 12.75
N ARG A 141 7.98 8.36 11.82
CA ARG A 141 7.84 6.93 12.14
C ARG A 141 8.78 6.45 13.22
N GLN A 142 8.24 5.67 14.16
CA GLN A 142 9.03 4.91 15.11
C GLN A 142 9.41 3.54 14.52
N GLY A 143 10.45 2.92 15.07
CA GLY A 143 10.88 1.60 14.65
C GLY A 143 12.30 1.25 15.10
N PRO A 144 12.70 -0.01 14.95
CA PRO A 144 14.07 -0.45 15.13
C PRO A 144 15.05 0.34 14.25
N ARG A 145 16.27 0.54 14.78
CA ARG A 145 17.39 1.07 14.01
C ARG A 145 18.00 -0.03 13.15
N THR A 146 17.90 0.11 11.85
CA THR A 146 18.41 -0.87 10.87
C THR A 146 19.35 -0.18 9.87
N PRO A 147 20.16 -0.91 9.10
CA PRO A 147 20.99 -0.32 8.06
C PRO A 147 20.18 0.09 6.81
N TYR A 148 18.90 -0.29 6.73
CA TYR A 148 18.01 -0.03 5.58
C TYR A 148 17.10 1.18 5.78
N GLN A 149 17.19 1.87 6.91
CA GLN A 149 16.50 3.14 7.16
C GLN A 149 17.45 4.35 7.14
N ASP A 150 16.87 5.55 7.08
CA ASP A 150 17.61 6.78 7.38
C ASP A 150 16.88 7.67 8.42
N ALA A 151 16.08 8.63 7.95
CA ALA A 151 15.34 9.60 8.75
C ALA A 151 14.19 8.97 9.53
N LEU A 152 13.58 7.90 9.02
CA LEU A 152 12.45 7.20 9.63
C LEU A 152 12.88 5.91 10.34
N GLY A 153 12.01 5.35 11.20
CA GLY A 153 12.20 4.03 11.81
C GLY A 153 12.08 2.89 10.78
N GLY A 154 12.90 1.84 10.93
CA GLY A 154 12.85 0.64 10.09
C GLY A 154 11.77 -0.36 10.50
N SER A 155 11.53 -1.39 9.69
CA SER A 155 10.62 -2.50 10.01
C SER A 155 11.30 -3.68 10.73
N ASN A 156 10.53 -4.61 11.32
CA ASN A 156 11.08 -5.87 11.86
C ASN A 156 10.19 -7.09 11.66
N ALA A 157 9.07 -6.95 10.97
CA ALA A 157 8.14 -8.05 10.75
C ALA A 157 7.28 -7.79 9.51
N TRP A 158 6.63 -8.83 8.98
CA TRP A 158 5.49 -8.69 8.07
C TRP A 158 4.32 -9.56 8.54
N PHE A 159 3.11 -9.03 8.40
CA PHE A 159 1.89 -9.72 8.84
C PHE A 159 1.17 -10.46 7.70
N ASP A 160 1.11 -9.85 6.53
CA ASP A 160 0.75 -10.47 5.25
C ASP A 160 1.93 -10.28 4.30
N ARG A 161 2.40 -11.35 3.66
CA ARG A 161 3.56 -11.29 2.76
C ARG A 161 3.26 -10.35 1.58
N PRO A 162 4.02 -9.26 1.38
CA PRO A 162 3.80 -8.35 0.26
C PRO A 162 4.09 -9.03 -1.08
N ASP A 163 3.15 -8.92 -2.02
CA ASP A 163 3.26 -9.43 -3.37
C ASP A 163 2.90 -8.40 -4.43
N VAL A 164 3.56 -8.50 -5.57
CA VAL A 164 3.30 -7.71 -6.77
C VAL A 164 2.41 -8.52 -7.68
N ARG A 165 1.33 -7.91 -8.21
CA ARG A 165 0.37 -8.61 -9.05
C ARG A 165 0.20 -7.88 -10.37
N ALA A 166 0.24 -8.62 -11.47
CA ALA A 166 0.11 -8.08 -12.82
C ALA A 166 -0.98 -8.81 -13.60
N LEU A 167 -1.77 -8.05 -14.34
CA LEU A 167 -2.73 -8.56 -15.33
C LEU A 167 -2.40 -7.95 -16.68
N ALA A 168 -2.04 -8.80 -17.64
CA ALA A 168 -1.89 -8.41 -19.03
C ALA A 168 -3.21 -8.67 -19.77
N PHE A 169 -3.62 -7.73 -20.62
CA PHE A 169 -4.77 -7.86 -21.51
C PHE A 169 -4.33 -7.63 -22.95
N SER A 170 -4.82 -8.44 -23.88
CA SER A 170 -4.63 -8.22 -25.32
C SER A 170 -5.85 -8.68 -26.10
N ASP A 171 -6.27 -7.90 -27.10
CA ASP A 171 -7.29 -8.30 -28.08
C ASP A 171 -6.69 -8.78 -29.40
N GLY A 172 -5.35 -8.84 -29.47
CA GLY A 172 -4.64 -9.16 -30.68
C GLY A 172 -4.28 -7.99 -31.58
N ASP A 173 -4.63 -6.75 -31.22
CA ASP A 173 -4.20 -5.49 -31.86
C ASP A 173 -3.53 -4.53 -30.85
N GLU A 174 -3.88 -4.63 -29.57
CA GLU A 174 -3.29 -3.90 -28.45
C GLU A 174 -2.86 -4.86 -27.34
N LEU A 175 -1.89 -4.43 -26.53
CA LEU A 175 -1.58 -5.04 -25.25
C LEU A 175 -1.31 -3.96 -24.21
N PHE A 176 -1.87 -4.11 -23.01
CA PHE A 176 -1.41 -3.37 -21.85
C PHE A 176 -1.35 -4.24 -20.60
N VAL A 177 -0.52 -3.83 -19.65
CA VAL A 177 -0.36 -4.49 -18.34
C VAL A 177 -0.87 -3.56 -17.25
N LEU A 178 -1.79 -4.05 -16.43
CA LEU A 178 -2.17 -3.44 -15.16
C LEU A 178 -1.33 -4.08 -14.04
N LEU A 179 -0.47 -3.27 -13.41
CA LEU A 179 0.44 -3.67 -12.35
C LEU A 179 -0.01 -3.09 -11.01
N ARG A 180 -0.55 -3.94 -10.13
CA ARG A 180 -0.89 -3.60 -8.75
C ARG A 180 0.37 -3.68 -7.89
N LEU A 181 0.69 -2.57 -7.24
CA LEU A 181 1.87 -2.40 -6.40
C LEU A 181 1.47 -2.44 -4.91
N PRO A 182 2.10 -3.29 -4.08
CA PRO A 182 1.94 -3.25 -2.62
C PRO A 182 2.74 -2.09 -2.02
N MET A 183 2.47 -0.86 -2.45
CA MET A 183 3.24 0.34 -2.09
C MET A 183 2.36 1.46 -1.54
N GLY A 184 3.00 2.45 -0.92
CA GLY A 184 2.34 3.72 -0.56
C GLY A 184 1.88 4.50 -1.79
N TRP A 185 2.67 4.54 -2.86
CA TRP A 185 2.29 5.17 -4.12
C TRP A 185 3.15 4.64 -5.28
N SER A 186 2.74 4.95 -6.51
CA SER A 186 3.58 4.83 -7.70
C SER A 186 4.30 6.15 -7.95
N GLU A 187 5.49 6.12 -8.54
CA GLU A 187 6.20 7.32 -8.98
C GLU A 187 6.86 7.08 -10.35
N ASP A 188 7.05 8.13 -11.16
CA ASP A 188 7.44 7.98 -12.57
C ASP A 188 8.81 7.32 -12.79
N PHE A 189 9.79 7.54 -11.91
CA PHE A 189 11.09 6.89 -12.02
C PHE A 189 10.99 5.38 -11.77
N MET A 190 10.17 4.95 -10.81
CA MET A 190 9.83 3.56 -10.54
C MET A 190 9.16 2.90 -11.76
N VAL A 191 8.22 3.59 -12.42
CA VAL A 191 7.61 3.12 -13.68
C VAL A 191 8.69 2.97 -14.76
N THR A 192 9.53 3.99 -14.92
CA THR A 192 10.63 4.02 -15.89
C THR A 192 11.60 2.85 -15.70
N ARG A 193 12.06 2.63 -14.46
CA ARG A 193 12.97 1.54 -14.10
C ARG A 193 12.33 0.16 -14.25
N THR A 194 11.03 0.05 -14.00
CA THR A 194 10.28 -1.19 -14.25
C THR A 194 10.28 -1.51 -15.75
N ILE A 195 9.96 -0.55 -16.61
CA ILE A 195 9.93 -0.73 -18.07
C ILE A 195 11.30 -1.15 -18.60
N GLU A 196 12.39 -0.49 -18.18
CA GLU A 196 13.75 -0.87 -18.58
C GLU A 196 14.11 -2.31 -18.21
N LYS A 197 13.71 -2.74 -17.00
CA LYS A 197 13.96 -4.10 -16.54
C LYS A 197 13.12 -5.12 -17.30
N VAL A 198 11.86 -4.81 -17.62
CA VAL A 198 11.01 -5.66 -18.48
C VAL A 198 11.63 -5.80 -19.86
N ALA A 199 12.02 -4.70 -20.49
CA ALA A 199 12.71 -4.65 -21.77
C ALA A 199 13.96 -5.53 -21.77
N LYS A 200 14.82 -5.39 -20.77
CA LYS A 200 16.03 -6.19 -20.63
C LYS A 200 15.76 -7.70 -20.43
N LYS A 201 14.71 -8.06 -19.69
CA LYS A 201 14.38 -9.45 -19.35
C LYS A 201 13.62 -10.18 -20.46
N SER A 202 12.77 -9.48 -21.19
CA SER A 202 11.81 -10.07 -22.13
C SER A 202 11.99 -9.63 -23.58
N GLY A 203 12.70 -8.53 -23.83
CA GLY A 203 12.76 -7.88 -25.14
C GLY A 203 11.52 -7.06 -25.49
N ILE A 204 10.57 -6.90 -24.56
CA ILE A 204 9.32 -6.16 -24.75
C ILE A 204 9.41 -4.80 -24.09
N ASN A 205 9.11 -3.74 -24.83
CA ASN A 205 9.03 -2.38 -24.33
C ASN A 205 7.60 -2.07 -23.88
N LEU A 206 7.37 -1.91 -22.57
CA LEU A 206 6.06 -1.50 -22.05
C LEU A 206 5.86 0.01 -21.96
N SER A 207 6.72 0.82 -22.59
CA SER A 207 6.53 2.28 -22.63
C SER A 207 5.20 2.62 -23.31
N GLY A 208 4.29 3.24 -22.56
CA GLY A 208 2.93 3.56 -23.03
C GLY A 208 1.91 2.42 -22.87
N HIS A 209 2.33 1.22 -22.45
CA HIS A 209 1.53 0.00 -22.31
C HIS A 209 1.45 -0.53 -20.86
N LEU A 210 1.96 0.23 -19.89
CA LEU A 210 1.95 -0.14 -18.46
C LEU A 210 1.09 0.85 -17.69
N ILE A 211 0.13 0.34 -16.90
CA ILE A 211 -0.58 1.08 -15.87
C ILE A 211 -0.13 0.54 -14.52
N THR A 212 0.38 1.38 -13.64
CA THR A 212 0.65 1.02 -12.25
C THR A 212 -0.45 1.56 -11.34
N SER A 213 -0.79 0.83 -10.28
CA SER A 213 -1.66 1.34 -9.21
C SER A 213 -1.17 0.82 -7.87
N ALA A 214 -0.82 1.72 -6.96
CA ALA A 214 -0.44 1.39 -5.61
C ALA A 214 -1.66 1.30 -4.69
N THR A 215 -1.66 0.36 -3.75
CA THR A 215 -2.78 0.21 -2.80
C THR A 215 -2.82 1.28 -1.73
N HIS A 216 -1.77 2.10 -1.61
CA HIS A 216 -1.66 3.15 -0.60
C HIS A 216 -1.67 2.63 0.85
N SER A 217 -0.94 1.54 1.09
CA SER A 217 -0.63 1.12 2.47
C SER A 217 0.49 1.99 3.03
N HIS A 218 0.25 2.56 4.22
CA HIS A 218 1.24 3.25 5.03
C HIS A 218 2.11 2.26 5.84
N ALA A 219 2.10 0.98 5.50
CA ALA A 219 2.90 -0.05 6.13
C ALA A 219 3.70 -0.86 5.08
N GLN A 220 4.16 -0.19 4.03
CA GLN A 220 4.95 -0.78 2.95
C GLN A 220 6.28 -0.04 2.74
N PRO A 221 7.29 -0.64 2.08
CA PRO A 221 8.65 -0.08 2.01
C PRO A 221 8.69 1.37 1.50
N ALA A 222 9.58 2.18 2.08
CA ALA A 222 9.87 3.56 1.67
C ALA A 222 11.15 3.64 0.81
N ARG A 223 11.77 4.83 0.77
CA ARG A 223 13.10 5.08 0.18
C ARG A 223 13.21 4.84 -1.33
N PHE A 224 12.08 4.79 -2.02
CA PHE A 224 12.01 4.62 -3.47
C PHE A 224 11.78 5.94 -4.21
N TRP A 225 11.29 6.99 -3.54
CA TRP A 225 10.95 8.25 -4.18
C TRP A 225 12.13 9.23 -4.17
N HIS A 226 12.74 9.46 -5.34
CA HIS A 226 13.82 10.44 -5.49
C HIS A 226 13.25 11.86 -5.52
N LEU A 227 13.09 12.46 -4.34
CA LEU A 227 12.48 13.77 -4.17
C LEU A 227 13.27 14.63 -3.16
N VAL A 228 13.79 15.77 -3.62
CA VAL A 228 14.56 16.77 -2.83
C VAL A 228 15.63 16.14 -1.91
N VAL A 229 16.33 15.14 -2.44
CA VAL A 229 17.30 14.31 -1.74
C VAL A 229 18.42 15.14 -1.09
N GLY A 230 18.79 14.78 0.14
CA GLY A 230 19.91 15.40 0.86
C GLY A 230 19.56 16.68 1.60
N LEU A 231 18.32 17.15 1.50
CA LEU A 231 17.78 18.23 2.33
C LEU A 231 17.14 17.72 3.63
N GLY A 232 17.12 16.40 3.84
CA GLY A 232 16.55 15.76 5.02
C GLY A 232 15.02 15.69 5.01
N PHE A 233 14.37 15.95 3.86
CA PHE A 233 12.91 16.02 3.75
C PHE A 233 12.21 14.65 3.77
N GLY A 234 12.96 13.55 3.75
CA GLY A 234 12.41 12.20 3.91
C GLY A 234 11.58 12.02 5.19
N PHE A 235 11.76 12.87 6.21
CA PHE A 235 10.93 12.83 7.43
C PHE A 235 9.44 13.13 7.17
N PHE A 236 9.06 13.66 5.99
CA PHE A 236 7.67 13.83 5.55
C PHE A 236 7.02 12.52 5.09
N GLY A 237 7.60 11.37 5.42
CA GLY A 237 6.95 10.08 5.30
C GLY A 237 7.42 9.21 4.14
N TYR A 238 8.47 9.59 3.42
CA TYR A 238 9.04 8.77 2.34
C TYR A 238 10.48 8.30 2.61
N ASP A 239 11.07 8.78 3.70
CA ASP A 239 12.47 8.58 4.07
C ASP A 239 13.44 9.00 2.93
N GLU A 240 14.74 8.93 3.14
CA GLU A 240 15.70 9.36 2.12
C GLU A 240 15.88 8.29 1.04
N PHE A 241 15.83 8.70 -0.23
CA PHE A 241 15.96 7.83 -1.40
C PHE A 241 17.21 6.95 -1.37
N ASN A 242 17.10 5.72 -1.89
CA ASN A 242 18.24 4.83 -2.07
C ASN A 242 18.07 3.91 -3.30
N TYR A 243 19.12 3.87 -4.14
CA TYR A 243 19.11 3.09 -5.39
C TYR A 243 19.01 1.58 -5.15
N GLU A 244 19.63 1.04 -4.09
CA GLU A 244 19.53 -0.40 -3.77
C GLU A 244 18.09 -0.80 -3.47
N ILE A 245 17.33 0.04 -2.75
CA ILE A 245 15.91 -0.22 -2.46
C ILE A 245 15.06 -0.13 -3.73
N LEU A 246 15.20 0.95 -4.51
CA LEU A 246 14.47 1.11 -5.78
C LEU A 246 14.73 -0.06 -6.74
N ASP A 247 15.99 -0.48 -6.88
CA ASP A 247 16.36 -1.60 -7.76
C ASP A 247 15.75 -2.92 -7.28
N MET A 248 15.70 -3.17 -5.96
CA MET A 248 15.05 -4.37 -5.41
C MET A 248 13.55 -4.38 -5.73
N LEU A 249 12.84 -3.27 -5.49
CA LEU A 249 11.40 -3.16 -5.74
C LEU A 249 11.07 -3.35 -7.23
N THR A 250 11.75 -2.58 -8.09
CA THR A 250 11.53 -2.59 -9.55
C THR A 250 11.93 -3.91 -10.22
N GLU A 251 12.80 -4.71 -9.58
CA GLU A 251 13.09 -6.07 -10.03
C GLU A 251 11.84 -6.95 -9.95
N SER A 252 11.17 -6.99 -8.80
CA SER A 252 9.93 -7.75 -8.62
C SER A 252 8.77 -7.20 -9.45
N PHE A 253 8.74 -5.88 -9.71
CA PHE A 253 7.76 -5.26 -10.61
C PHE A 253 7.91 -5.77 -12.04
N ALA A 254 9.15 -5.79 -12.54
CA ALA A 254 9.44 -6.30 -13.86
C ALA A 254 9.17 -7.79 -13.98
N ASP A 255 9.53 -8.58 -12.96
CA ASP A 255 9.27 -10.02 -12.94
C ASP A 255 7.77 -10.34 -12.98
N ALA A 256 6.93 -9.58 -12.27
CA ALA A 256 5.48 -9.75 -12.32
C ALA A 256 4.92 -9.43 -13.72
N CYS A 257 5.39 -8.35 -14.36
CA CYS A 257 4.99 -8.00 -15.72
C CYS A 257 5.41 -9.08 -16.73
N VAL A 258 6.66 -9.54 -16.66
CA VAL A 258 7.18 -10.60 -17.54
C VAL A 258 6.38 -11.89 -17.35
N GLN A 259 6.09 -12.27 -16.10
CA GLN A 259 5.28 -13.45 -15.80
C GLN A 259 3.85 -13.32 -16.36
N ALA A 260 3.21 -12.15 -16.23
CA ALA A 260 1.88 -11.93 -16.79
C ALA A 260 1.88 -12.09 -18.32
N ILE A 261 2.85 -11.48 -19.02
CA ILE A 261 2.98 -11.59 -20.48
C ILE A 261 3.25 -13.04 -20.91
N GLN A 262 4.12 -13.75 -20.20
CA GLN A 262 4.43 -15.16 -20.49
C GLN A 262 3.25 -16.10 -20.25
N ASN A 263 2.33 -15.73 -19.37
CA ASN A 263 1.14 -16.49 -19.02
C ASN A 263 -0.10 -16.09 -19.84
N MET A 264 0.04 -15.28 -20.88
CA MET A 264 -1.05 -14.90 -21.77
C MET A 264 -1.71 -16.13 -22.40
N ARG A 265 -3.04 -16.15 -22.34
CA ARG A 265 -3.90 -17.21 -22.89
C ARG A 265 -5.27 -16.63 -23.22
N PRO A 266 -6.07 -17.28 -24.07
CA PRO A 266 -7.47 -16.91 -24.26
C PRO A 266 -8.20 -16.82 -22.91
N GLY A 267 -8.98 -15.77 -22.74
CA GLY A 267 -9.67 -15.48 -21.49
C GLY A 267 -10.88 -14.59 -21.68
N ARG A 268 -11.55 -14.30 -20.57
CA ARG A 268 -12.81 -13.56 -20.57
C ARG A 268 -12.76 -12.48 -19.50
N PHE A 269 -13.40 -11.35 -19.76
CA PHE A 269 -13.49 -10.25 -18.79
C PHE A 269 -14.94 -9.79 -18.64
N GLY A 270 -15.29 -9.33 -17.44
CA GLY A 270 -16.59 -8.74 -17.14
C GLY A 270 -16.54 -7.97 -15.84
N TYR A 271 -17.53 -7.09 -15.63
CA TYR A 271 -17.64 -6.29 -14.43
C TYR A 271 -19.09 -5.95 -14.09
N ILE A 272 -19.29 -5.41 -12.91
CA ILE A 272 -20.52 -4.76 -12.45
C ILE A 272 -20.15 -3.52 -11.63
N GLU A 273 -21.04 -2.54 -11.62
CA GLU A 273 -20.99 -1.41 -10.70
C GLU A 273 -21.95 -1.65 -9.54
N LEU A 274 -21.47 -1.43 -8.32
CA LEU A 274 -22.22 -1.57 -7.08
C LEU A 274 -22.43 -0.18 -6.49
N PRO A 275 -23.60 0.44 -6.73
CA PRO A 275 -23.94 1.70 -6.08
C PRO A 275 -24.22 1.46 -4.59
N SER A 276 -23.83 2.42 -3.75
CA SER A 276 -24.02 2.36 -2.30
C SER A 276 -23.39 1.10 -1.68
N PHE A 277 -22.13 0.80 -2.03
CA PHE A 277 -21.39 -0.38 -1.58
C PHE A 277 -21.24 -0.48 -0.05
N ASP A 278 -21.02 0.64 0.64
CA ASP A 278 -20.80 0.71 2.09
C ASP A 278 -21.62 1.85 2.74
N PRO A 279 -22.94 1.72 2.87
CA PRO A 279 -23.78 2.80 3.41
C PRO A 279 -23.64 3.00 4.93
N ASP A 280 -23.01 2.05 5.63
CA ASP A 280 -22.86 2.04 7.10
C ASP A 280 -21.46 2.49 7.56
N ASP A 281 -20.58 2.91 6.64
CA ASP A 281 -19.19 3.33 6.94
C ASP A 281 -18.35 2.25 7.65
N LYS A 282 -18.61 0.96 7.38
CA LYS A 282 -17.91 -0.15 8.03
C LYS A 282 -16.57 -0.46 7.38
N ILE A 283 -16.47 -0.21 6.07
CA ILE A 283 -15.30 -0.54 5.25
C ILE A 283 -14.44 0.71 5.09
N HIS A 284 -15.04 1.83 4.70
CA HIS A 284 -14.36 3.10 4.47
C HIS A 284 -15.30 4.27 4.76
N ARG A 285 -14.76 5.44 5.12
CA ARG A 285 -15.55 6.62 5.48
C ARG A 285 -14.84 7.90 5.15
N ASP A 286 -15.64 8.93 4.90
CA ASP A 286 -15.15 10.29 4.80
C ASP A 286 -14.45 10.70 6.10
N ARG A 287 -13.29 11.35 5.97
CA ARG A 287 -12.47 11.80 7.10
C ARG A 287 -12.34 13.31 7.19
N ARG A 288 -12.86 14.04 6.20
CA ARG A 288 -12.68 15.48 6.09
C ARG A 288 -14.02 16.17 6.17
N SER A 289 -14.17 17.04 7.17
CA SER A 289 -15.42 17.80 7.37
C SER A 289 -15.35 19.21 6.80
N GLU A 290 -14.15 19.68 6.46
CA GLU A 290 -13.90 21.04 5.98
C GLU A 290 -14.53 21.28 4.62
N ASN A 291 -14.69 20.25 3.79
CA ASN A 291 -15.43 20.32 2.53
C ASN A 291 -16.95 20.15 2.69
N ASP A 292 -17.46 19.94 3.90
CA ASP A 292 -18.90 19.85 4.15
C ASP A 292 -19.58 21.16 3.74
N GLY A 293 -20.53 21.08 2.81
CA GLY A 293 -21.28 22.24 2.32
C GLY A 293 -20.63 22.98 1.14
N LEU A 294 -19.45 22.56 0.68
CA LEU A 294 -18.90 23.06 -0.58
C LEU A 294 -19.79 22.65 -1.77
N PRO A 295 -19.89 23.49 -2.82
CA PRO A 295 -20.74 23.22 -3.98
C PRO A 295 -20.46 21.86 -4.65
N GLY A 296 -21.46 20.99 -4.56
CA GLY A 296 -21.47 19.66 -5.16
C GLY A 296 -20.55 18.64 -4.48
N TYR A 297 -20.10 18.91 -3.26
CA TYR A 297 -19.50 17.88 -2.40
C TYR A 297 -20.53 16.78 -2.12
N GLU A 298 -20.11 15.51 -2.22
CA GLU A 298 -20.98 14.35 -2.06
C GLU A 298 -20.50 13.38 -0.96
N GLY A 299 -19.47 13.75 -0.19
CA GLY A 299 -18.81 12.85 0.74
C GLY A 299 -17.95 11.80 0.03
N LYS A 300 -17.79 10.65 0.67
CA LYS A 300 -17.08 9.49 0.10
C LYS A 300 -17.74 8.98 -1.20
N GLU A 301 -16.92 8.40 -2.07
CA GLU A 301 -17.39 7.71 -3.28
C GLU A 301 -18.14 6.42 -2.88
N GLY A 302 -19.47 6.44 -2.97
CA GLY A 302 -20.30 5.29 -2.62
C GLY A 302 -20.38 4.19 -3.69
N ASN A 303 -19.81 4.41 -4.89
CA ASN A 303 -19.80 3.45 -5.97
C ASN A 303 -18.53 2.60 -5.94
N MET A 304 -18.66 1.30 -6.17
CA MET A 304 -17.54 0.37 -6.32
C MET A 304 -17.66 -0.38 -7.64
N VAL A 305 -16.52 -0.65 -8.30
CA VAL A 305 -16.47 -1.54 -9.47
C VAL A 305 -15.92 -2.90 -9.05
N LEU A 306 -16.65 -3.97 -9.36
CA LEU A 306 -16.20 -5.36 -9.15
C LEU A 306 -16.02 -6.03 -10.51
N MET A 307 -14.84 -6.61 -10.73
CA MET A 307 -14.43 -7.16 -12.02
C MET A 307 -14.03 -8.64 -11.86
N ARG A 308 -14.22 -9.42 -12.92
CA ARG A 308 -13.85 -10.83 -12.98
C ARG A 308 -13.09 -11.11 -14.28
N VAL A 309 -11.96 -11.82 -14.13
CA VAL A 309 -11.19 -12.36 -15.24
C VAL A 309 -11.30 -13.88 -15.17
N ASP A 310 -11.76 -14.49 -16.25
CA ASP A 310 -11.88 -15.94 -16.39
C ASP A 310 -10.86 -16.47 -17.42
N ASP A 311 -10.54 -17.76 -17.33
CA ASP A 311 -9.95 -18.47 -18.47
C ASP A 311 -10.96 -18.73 -19.60
N GLU A 312 -10.52 -19.37 -20.68
CA GLU A 312 -11.34 -19.65 -21.86
C GLU A 312 -12.61 -20.47 -21.57
N ASP A 313 -12.58 -21.30 -20.52
CA ASP A 313 -13.70 -22.14 -20.10
C ASP A 313 -14.70 -21.39 -19.19
N GLY A 314 -14.43 -20.11 -18.88
CA GLY A 314 -15.24 -19.30 -17.99
C GLY A 314 -14.99 -19.58 -16.51
N LYS A 315 -13.85 -20.17 -16.16
CA LYS A 315 -13.44 -20.41 -14.79
C LYS A 315 -12.65 -19.20 -14.25
N PRO A 316 -13.06 -18.56 -13.14
CA PRO A 316 -12.41 -17.34 -12.65
C PRO A 316 -10.95 -17.53 -12.26
N ILE A 317 -10.04 -16.73 -12.79
CA ILE A 317 -8.61 -16.78 -12.43
C ILE A 317 -8.18 -15.58 -11.60
N ALA A 318 -8.90 -14.46 -11.74
CA ALA A 318 -8.72 -13.29 -10.91
C ALA A 318 -10.04 -12.54 -10.69
N VAL A 319 -10.13 -11.83 -9.57
CA VAL A 319 -11.21 -10.91 -9.23
C VAL A 319 -10.58 -9.60 -8.81
N LEU A 320 -11.07 -8.47 -9.31
CA LEU A 320 -10.55 -7.15 -8.97
C LEU A 320 -11.66 -6.28 -8.40
N THR A 321 -11.30 -5.36 -7.52
CA THR A 321 -12.20 -4.32 -7.03
C THR A 321 -11.55 -2.93 -7.15
N ASN A 322 -12.38 -1.90 -7.34
CA ASN A 322 -11.97 -0.50 -7.26
C ASN A 322 -12.93 0.32 -6.40
N PHE A 323 -12.38 0.93 -5.35
CA PHE A 323 -12.96 2.01 -4.56
C PHE A 323 -11.82 2.74 -3.81
N GLY A 324 -12.09 3.91 -3.24
CA GLY A 324 -11.09 4.70 -2.51
C GLY A 324 -11.09 4.40 -1.01
N MET A 325 -9.93 4.06 -0.44
CA MET A 325 -9.72 3.89 1.00
C MET A 325 -8.23 4.00 1.36
N HIS A 326 -7.85 4.92 2.24
CA HIS A 326 -6.47 4.97 2.77
C HIS A 326 -6.08 3.66 3.47
N GLY A 327 -4.83 3.22 3.32
CA GLY A 327 -4.25 2.15 4.12
C GLY A 327 -3.60 2.70 5.38
N THR A 328 -4.43 3.11 6.35
CA THR A 328 -4.02 3.78 7.60
C THR A 328 -4.70 3.18 8.85
N VAL A 329 -4.98 1.86 8.90
CA VAL A 329 -5.45 1.26 10.16
C VAL A 329 -4.31 1.16 11.19
N PHE A 330 -3.06 1.09 10.74
CA PHE A 330 -1.88 1.21 11.58
C PHE A 330 -1.42 2.68 11.65
N ASP A 331 -0.86 3.09 12.79
CA ASP A 331 -0.35 4.44 13.04
C ASP A 331 1.20 4.50 12.90
N PHE A 332 1.80 5.68 13.12
CA PHE A 332 3.23 5.96 12.92
C PHE A 332 4.17 5.14 13.82
N ASP A 333 3.66 4.50 14.87
CA ASP A 333 4.43 3.68 15.81
C ASP A 333 4.54 2.20 15.39
N ASN A 334 3.82 1.79 14.35
CA ASN A 334 3.87 0.44 13.80
C ASN A 334 5.21 0.16 13.08
N PRO A 335 5.95 -0.91 13.45
CA PRO A 335 7.14 -1.37 12.73
C PRO A 335 6.86 -2.57 11.78
N ILE A 336 5.60 -2.95 11.59
CA ILE A 336 5.19 -4.16 10.86
C ILE A 336 4.84 -3.80 9.42
N LEU A 337 5.45 -4.48 8.46
CA LEU A 337 5.07 -4.40 7.06
C LEU A 337 3.73 -5.14 6.82
N THR A 338 2.78 -4.50 6.18
CA THR A 338 1.46 -5.09 5.88
C THR A 338 0.77 -4.37 4.71
N GLY A 339 -0.10 -5.07 4.00
CA GLY A 339 -1.02 -4.47 3.03
C GLY A 339 -2.06 -3.52 3.65
N ASP A 340 -2.17 -3.43 4.98
CA ASP A 340 -3.13 -2.59 5.71
C ASP A 340 -4.59 -2.94 5.29
N ALA A 341 -5.57 -2.06 5.51
CA ALA A 341 -6.96 -2.27 5.12
C ALA A 341 -7.15 -2.69 3.64
N PRO A 342 -6.47 -2.06 2.65
CA PRO A 342 -6.49 -2.52 1.26
C PRO A 342 -6.00 -3.97 1.09
N GLY A 343 -4.92 -4.35 1.77
CA GLY A 343 -4.43 -5.73 1.81
C GLY A 343 -5.41 -6.70 2.46
N GLY A 344 -6.12 -6.23 3.50
CA GLY A 344 -7.27 -6.90 4.10
C GLY A 344 -8.32 -7.32 3.07
N VAL A 345 -8.73 -6.37 2.22
CA VAL A 345 -9.68 -6.60 1.12
C VAL A 345 -9.12 -7.61 0.12
N GLU A 346 -7.84 -7.52 -0.23
CA GLU A 346 -7.22 -8.43 -1.19
C GLU A 346 -7.09 -9.86 -0.70
N VAL A 347 -6.69 -10.06 0.55
CA VAL A 347 -6.62 -11.39 1.16
C VAL A 347 -8.02 -11.98 1.26
N ALA A 348 -9.02 -11.20 1.68
CA ALA A 348 -10.41 -11.66 1.76
C ALA A 348 -10.97 -12.00 0.37
N LEU A 349 -10.69 -11.19 -0.65
CA LEU A 349 -11.11 -11.44 -2.03
C LEU A 349 -10.44 -12.70 -2.59
N THR A 350 -9.14 -12.87 -2.37
CA THR A 350 -8.35 -14.03 -2.83
C THR A 350 -8.84 -15.33 -2.18
N LEU A 351 -8.86 -15.38 -0.85
CA LEU A 351 -9.24 -16.59 -0.12
C LEU A 351 -10.72 -16.89 -0.25
N GLY A 352 -11.56 -15.86 -0.20
CA GLY A 352 -13.01 -15.98 -0.34
C GLY A 352 -13.41 -16.46 -1.74
N ALA A 353 -12.87 -15.88 -2.81
CA ALA A 353 -13.13 -16.35 -4.16
C ALA A 353 -12.56 -17.76 -4.39
N THR A 354 -11.37 -18.04 -3.86
CA THR A 354 -10.77 -19.39 -3.93
C THR A 354 -11.66 -20.44 -3.28
N ALA A 355 -12.18 -20.15 -2.08
CA ALA A 355 -13.11 -21.03 -1.38
C ALA A 355 -14.44 -21.19 -2.12
N LYS A 356 -15.01 -20.09 -2.64
CA LYS A 356 -16.28 -20.08 -3.39
C LYS A 356 -16.21 -20.95 -4.65
N TYR A 357 -15.15 -20.83 -5.43
CA TYR A 357 -15.03 -21.52 -6.71
C TYR A 357 -14.34 -22.89 -6.61
N GLY A 358 -13.67 -23.19 -5.50
CA GLY A 358 -13.04 -24.50 -5.27
C GLY A 358 -11.69 -24.68 -5.97
N HIS A 359 -11.03 -23.59 -6.34
CA HIS A 359 -9.67 -23.56 -6.90
C HIS A 359 -9.05 -22.17 -6.68
N PRO A 360 -7.72 -22.00 -6.76
CA PRO A 360 -7.08 -20.70 -6.61
C PRO A 360 -7.64 -19.63 -7.58
N VAL A 361 -7.99 -18.47 -7.01
CA VAL A 361 -8.43 -17.24 -7.70
C VAL A 361 -7.72 -16.05 -7.04
N LEU A 362 -7.02 -15.23 -7.82
CA LEU A 362 -6.25 -14.11 -7.28
C LEU A 362 -7.10 -12.83 -7.14
N GLY A 363 -7.16 -12.26 -5.93
CA GLY A 363 -7.78 -10.96 -5.69
C GLY A 363 -6.88 -9.81 -6.15
N PHE A 364 -7.45 -8.67 -6.50
CA PHE A 364 -6.74 -7.40 -6.73
C PHE A 364 -7.55 -6.27 -6.12
N TYR A 365 -6.85 -5.35 -5.46
CA TYR A 365 -7.42 -4.07 -5.07
C TYR A 365 -6.74 -2.97 -5.89
N ILE A 366 -7.52 -2.30 -6.73
CA ILE A 366 -7.08 -1.14 -7.50
C ILE A 366 -7.58 0.09 -6.77
N GLN A 367 -6.65 0.90 -6.26
CA GLN A 367 -7.00 2.04 -5.43
C GLN A 367 -7.80 3.08 -6.20
N GLY A 368 -8.82 3.64 -5.56
CA GLY A 368 -9.67 4.69 -6.12
C GLY A 368 -9.36 6.06 -5.53
N ASN A 369 -10.43 6.83 -5.36
CA ASN A 369 -10.40 8.23 -4.92
C ASN A 369 -10.39 8.31 -3.39
N ALA A 370 -9.20 8.15 -2.81
CA ALA A 370 -9.06 7.96 -1.37
C ALA A 370 -8.54 9.18 -0.60
N GLY A 371 -8.27 10.32 -1.26
CA GLY A 371 -7.57 11.45 -0.63
C GLY A 371 -8.18 11.91 0.71
N ASP A 372 -9.50 11.96 0.78
CA ASP A 372 -10.31 12.34 1.93
C ASP A 372 -11.04 11.14 2.57
N VAL A 373 -10.56 9.90 2.36
CA VAL A 373 -11.25 8.68 2.78
C VAL A 373 -10.37 7.79 3.65
N SER A 374 -10.79 7.56 4.89
CA SER A 374 -10.13 6.68 5.86
C SER A 374 -10.74 5.28 5.89
N PRO A 375 -9.98 4.27 6.36
CA PRO A 375 -10.53 2.93 6.59
C PRO A 375 -11.50 2.93 7.78
N GLY A 376 -12.45 2.00 7.73
CA GLY A 376 -13.34 1.63 8.82
C GLY A 376 -12.72 0.58 9.75
N GLY A 377 -13.46 -0.49 10.05
CA GLY A 377 -12.94 -1.65 10.78
C GLY A 377 -12.77 -1.48 12.30
N ASP A 378 -13.14 -0.35 12.88
CA ASP A 378 -13.00 -0.08 14.33
C ASP A 378 -14.31 -0.22 15.12
N TYR A 379 -15.44 -0.44 14.44
CA TYR A 379 -16.78 -0.48 15.04
C TYR A 379 -16.99 -1.65 16.01
N THR A 380 -16.10 -2.65 16.01
CA THR A 380 -16.09 -3.72 17.02
C THR A 380 -15.23 -3.37 18.23
N GLY A 381 -14.37 -2.35 18.13
CA GLY A 381 -13.29 -2.07 19.06
C GLY A 381 -12.00 -2.84 18.76
N ALA A 382 -11.89 -3.45 17.58
CA ALA A 382 -10.72 -4.19 17.09
C ALA A 382 -9.43 -3.36 17.13
N ASP A 383 -8.31 -4.03 17.39
CA ASP A 383 -6.98 -3.44 17.19
C ASP A 383 -6.58 -3.47 15.69
N PRO A 384 -5.52 -2.76 15.26
CA PRO A 384 -5.18 -2.63 13.83
C PRO A 384 -5.02 -3.95 13.06
N LEU A 385 -4.44 -4.99 13.69
CA LEU A 385 -4.28 -6.32 13.07
C LEU A 385 -5.64 -6.95 12.79
N GLU A 386 -6.59 -6.81 13.71
CA GLU A 386 -7.95 -7.31 13.54
C GLU A 386 -8.79 -6.40 12.63
N ALA A 387 -8.59 -5.07 12.68
CA ALA A 387 -9.32 -4.10 11.88
C ALA A 387 -9.10 -4.29 10.37
N MET A 388 -7.86 -4.52 9.91
CA MET A 388 -7.61 -4.81 8.49
C MET A 388 -8.33 -6.09 8.02
N GLN A 389 -8.39 -7.11 8.87
CA GLN A 389 -9.10 -8.36 8.56
C GLN A 389 -10.61 -8.13 8.50
N LEU A 390 -11.12 -7.28 9.40
CA LEU A 390 -12.54 -6.93 9.47
C LEU A 390 -12.99 -6.16 8.24
N VAL A 391 -12.23 -5.14 7.82
CA VAL A 391 -12.49 -4.39 6.58
C VAL A 391 -12.56 -5.34 5.38
N GLY A 392 -11.62 -6.29 5.28
CA GLY A 392 -11.63 -7.31 4.23
C GLY A 392 -12.86 -8.22 4.27
N ALA A 393 -13.23 -8.70 5.46
CA ALA A 393 -14.39 -9.57 5.63
C ALA A 393 -15.71 -8.86 5.30
N ASP A 394 -15.88 -7.61 5.70
CA ASP A 394 -17.07 -6.81 5.38
C ASP A 394 -17.15 -6.50 3.88
N ALA A 395 -16.03 -6.15 3.25
CA ALA A 395 -15.97 -5.93 1.80
C ALA A 395 -16.35 -7.21 1.04
N PHE A 396 -15.73 -8.35 1.39
CA PHE A 396 -16.02 -9.61 0.70
C PHE A 396 -17.46 -10.07 0.91
N LYS A 397 -18.06 -9.83 2.08
CA LYS A 397 -19.48 -10.15 2.34
C LYS A 397 -20.42 -9.44 1.36
N VAL A 398 -20.08 -8.23 0.91
CA VAL A 398 -20.85 -7.50 -0.11
C VAL A 398 -20.53 -8.03 -1.52
N MET A 399 -19.27 -8.33 -1.81
CA MET A 399 -18.80 -8.76 -3.13
C MET A 399 -19.19 -10.20 -3.48
N GLU A 400 -19.12 -11.14 -2.54
CA GLU A 400 -19.31 -12.58 -2.76
C GLU A 400 -20.58 -12.96 -3.54
N PRO A 401 -21.79 -12.48 -3.17
CA PRO A 401 -23.01 -12.80 -3.93
C PRO A 401 -23.00 -12.16 -5.32
N LYS A 402 -22.26 -11.07 -5.49
CA LYS A 402 -22.20 -10.28 -6.72
C LYS A 402 -21.26 -10.86 -7.76
N LEU A 403 -20.30 -11.69 -7.36
CA LEU A 403 -19.41 -12.38 -8.30
C LEU A 403 -20.15 -13.29 -9.29
N ASP A 404 -21.29 -13.86 -8.89
CA ASP A 404 -22.12 -14.72 -9.75
C ASP A 404 -22.95 -13.91 -10.76
N GLU A 405 -23.15 -12.61 -10.49
CA GLU A 405 -23.89 -11.71 -11.38
C GLU A 405 -23.02 -11.18 -12.54
N ILE A 406 -21.69 -11.31 -12.43
CA ILE A 406 -20.75 -10.84 -13.45
C ILE A 406 -20.81 -11.76 -14.68
N VAL A 407 -21.19 -11.17 -15.81
CA VAL A 407 -21.16 -11.82 -17.12
C VAL A 407 -19.85 -11.46 -17.82
N THR A 408 -19.06 -12.48 -18.16
CA THR A 408 -17.78 -12.32 -18.85
C THR A 408 -17.89 -12.60 -20.35
N SER A 409 -17.05 -11.93 -21.16
CA SER A 409 -16.95 -12.07 -22.61
C SER A 409 -15.49 -12.23 -23.04
N ASP A 410 -15.25 -13.03 -24.08
CA ASP A 410 -13.99 -13.15 -24.82
C ASP A 410 -13.96 -12.28 -26.09
N ASP A 411 -15.12 -11.74 -26.50
CA ASP A 411 -15.28 -10.79 -27.61
C ASP A 411 -15.27 -9.37 -27.04
N LEU A 412 -14.07 -8.90 -26.69
CA LEU A 412 -13.81 -7.58 -26.13
C LEU A 412 -12.55 -7.00 -26.79
N ASP A 413 -12.61 -5.73 -27.12
CA ASP A 413 -11.45 -4.97 -27.56
C ASP A 413 -10.75 -4.31 -26.37
N VAL A 414 -9.44 -4.07 -26.50
CA VAL A 414 -8.64 -3.39 -25.49
C VAL A 414 -7.87 -2.26 -26.13
N ASP A 415 -7.72 -1.18 -25.38
CA ASP A 415 -7.09 0.03 -25.92
C ASP A 415 -6.47 0.84 -24.80
N ILE A 416 -5.36 1.51 -25.10
CA ILE A 416 -4.68 2.40 -24.16
C ILE A 416 -4.12 3.61 -24.89
N VAL A 417 -4.18 4.76 -24.24
CA VAL A 417 -3.47 5.97 -24.63
C VAL A 417 -2.74 6.54 -23.43
N THR A 418 -1.47 6.81 -23.62
CA THR A 418 -0.58 7.31 -22.57
C THR A 418 0.09 8.59 -23.06
N GLN A 419 0.19 9.60 -22.21
CA GLN A 419 0.82 10.87 -22.54
C GLN A 419 1.56 11.44 -21.34
N ARG A 420 2.73 12.04 -21.61
CA ARG A 420 3.41 12.90 -20.65
C ARG A 420 2.98 14.33 -20.89
N ILE A 421 2.68 15.03 -19.80
CA ILE A 421 2.21 16.41 -19.83
C ILE A 421 3.16 17.28 -19.00
N PRO A 422 3.41 18.54 -19.44
CA PRO A 422 4.22 19.48 -18.67
C PRO A 422 3.40 20.04 -17.51
N ILE A 423 4.11 20.46 -16.46
CA ILE A 423 3.57 21.19 -15.32
C ILE A 423 4.40 22.46 -15.15
N SER A 424 3.74 23.60 -15.38
CA SER A 424 4.32 24.92 -15.25
C SER A 424 3.20 25.93 -15.03
N HIS A 425 3.57 27.15 -14.63
CA HIS A 425 2.61 28.24 -14.47
C HIS A 425 1.76 28.47 -15.73
N GLU A 426 2.41 28.41 -16.91
CA GLU A 426 1.75 28.54 -18.21
C GLU A 426 0.85 27.34 -18.52
N ALA A 427 1.34 26.10 -18.32
CA ALA A 427 0.58 24.90 -18.62
C ALA A 427 -0.69 24.77 -17.74
N LEU A 428 -0.60 25.21 -16.48
CA LEU A 428 -1.71 25.23 -15.53
C LEU A 428 -2.67 26.42 -15.74
N GLY A 429 -2.35 27.33 -16.66
CA GLY A 429 -3.22 28.47 -16.99
C GLY A 429 -3.29 29.54 -15.90
N TYR A 430 -2.26 29.67 -15.06
CA TYR A 430 -2.22 30.75 -14.08
C TYR A 430 -2.04 32.12 -14.77
N PRO A 431 -2.69 33.19 -14.28
CA PRO A 431 -2.50 34.53 -14.82
C PRO A 431 -1.10 35.07 -14.46
N PRO A 432 -0.53 36.02 -15.23
CA PRO A 432 0.75 36.63 -14.89
C PRO A 432 0.77 37.16 -13.44
N GLY A 433 1.69 36.64 -12.63
CA GLY A 433 1.83 37.00 -11.21
C GLY A 433 0.86 36.34 -10.24
N GLY A 434 -0.02 35.44 -10.70
CA GLY A 434 -0.88 34.63 -9.82
C GLY A 434 -0.14 33.47 -9.17
N PHE A 435 -0.77 32.82 -8.20
CA PHE A 435 -0.19 31.78 -7.33
C PHE A 435 1.06 32.29 -6.60
N TYR A 436 0.81 33.07 -5.56
CA TYR A 436 1.83 33.68 -4.72
C TYR A 436 1.37 33.87 -3.28
N ASP A 437 2.31 34.22 -2.40
CA ASP A 437 2.05 34.61 -1.02
C ASP A 437 2.91 35.84 -0.68
N SER A 438 2.32 36.88 -0.08
CA SER A 438 3.06 38.08 0.29
C SER A 438 4.07 37.88 1.43
N ASP A 439 3.86 36.87 2.28
CA ASP A 439 4.69 36.61 3.46
C ASP A 439 5.83 35.61 3.17
N VAL A 440 5.78 34.93 2.03
CA VAL A 440 6.86 34.05 1.56
C VAL A 440 7.72 34.77 0.53
N SER A 441 8.93 35.12 0.93
CA SER A 441 9.96 35.62 0.00
C SER A 441 11.33 35.06 0.38
N CYS A 442 12.15 34.75 -0.62
CA CYS A 442 13.58 34.58 -0.44
C CYS A 442 14.32 35.53 -1.40
N GLU A 443 15.60 35.79 -1.11
CA GLU A 443 16.43 36.81 -1.77
C GLU A 443 16.45 36.67 -3.30
N ASP A 444 16.15 35.47 -3.82
CA ASP A 444 16.24 35.11 -5.23
C ASP A 444 14.99 34.41 -5.83
N SER A 445 13.79 34.61 -5.27
CA SER A 445 12.54 34.04 -5.83
C SER A 445 11.77 35.04 -6.68
N ALA A 446 11.11 34.54 -7.73
CA ALA A 446 10.09 35.33 -8.40
C ALA A 446 8.97 35.71 -7.40
N LYS A 447 8.24 36.80 -7.66
CA LYS A 447 7.09 37.19 -6.81
C LYS A 447 5.95 36.16 -6.85
N ASN A 448 5.94 35.28 -7.84
CA ASN A 448 5.06 34.14 -7.95
C ASN A 448 5.83 32.83 -7.71
N PHE A 449 5.13 31.79 -7.26
CA PHE A 449 5.71 30.47 -7.00
C PHE A 449 6.03 29.72 -8.29
N ARG A 450 7.13 30.10 -8.95
CA ARG A 450 7.56 29.60 -10.27
C ARG A 450 7.60 28.07 -10.39
N TYR A 451 8.09 27.38 -9.36
CA TYR A 451 8.19 25.92 -9.31
C TYR A 451 7.23 25.30 -8.27
N GLY A 452 6.24 26.08 -7.84
CA GLY A 452 5.32 25.70 -6.77
C GLY A 452 5.77 26.12 -5.37
N ALA A 453 4.91 25.82 -4.41
CA ALA A 453 5.09 26.05 -2.98
C ALA A 453 4.50 24.89 -2.17
N PHE A 454 4.84 24.80 -0.90
CA PHE A 454 4.42 23.68 -0.05
C PHE A 454 3.82 24.18 1.27
N GLN A 455 2.89 23.40 1.82
CA GLN A 455 2.13 23.74 3.03
C GLN A 455 1.50 25.12 2.95
N CYS A 456 0.84 25.40 1.83
CA CYS A 456 -0.08 26.51 1.70
C CYS A 456 -1.42 26.12 2.32
N VAL A 457 -2.24 27.10 2.68
CA VAL A 457 -3.62 26.94 3.17
C VAL A 457 -3.75 26.01 4.39
N GLU A 458 -2.69 25.92 5.19
CA GLU A 458 -2.62 25.16 6.44
C GLU A 458 -2.62 26.12 7.65
N GLY A 459 -3.63 26.02 8.53
CA GLY A 459 -3.79 26.88 9.70
C GLY A 459 -4.27 28.30 9.37
N GLY A 460 -4.91 28.98 10.33
CA GLY A 460 -5.41 30.36 10.19
C GLY A 460 -6.91 30.46 10.47
N GLU A 461 -7.71 29.62 9.83
CA GLU A 461 -9.15 29.40 10.07
C GLU A 461 -9.49 27.99 9.56
N GLU A 462 -9.15 26.94 10.31
CA GLU A 462 -9.81 25.63 10.13
C GLU A 462 -11.27 25.81 10.57
N ASP A 463 -12.10 26.34 9.68
CA ASP A 463 -13.53 26.45 9.89
C ASP A 463 -14.25 25.73 8.77
N THR A 464 -15.28 25.00 9.16
CA THR A 464 -16.29 24.37 8.31
C THR A 464 -17.24 25.38 7.65
N ASP A 465 -17.00 26.69 7.82
CA ASP A 465 -17.79 27.77 7.19
C ASP A 465 -17.31 28.02 5.75
N PRO A 466 -18.11 27.66 4.71
CA PRO A 466 -17.73 27.89 3.32
C PRO A 466 -17.66 29.38 2.92
N SER A 467 -18.02 30.29 3.82
CA SER A 467 -17.93 31.74 3.61
C SER A 467 -16.58 32.34 3.98
N THR A 468 -15.73 31.61 4.71
CA THR A 468 -14.33 31.96 5.01
C THR A 468 -13.40 31.06 4.22
N ARG A 469 -12.40 31.66 3.55
CA ARG A 469 -11.48 30.94 2.67
C ARG A 469 -10.20 31.72 2.42
N PHE A 470 -9.12 31.01 2.17
CA PHE A 470 -7.86 31.58 1.70
C PHE A 470 -8.03 32.25 0.33
N GLN A 471 -7.09 33.12 -0.01
CA GLN A 471 -7.09 33.84 -1.30
C GLN A 471 -5.67 33.89 -1.85
N ASP A 472 -5.53 33.93 -3.18
CA ASP A 472 -4.23 34.14 -3.81
C ASP A 472 -3.58 35.42 -3.28
N GLY A 473 -2.30 35.32 -2.90
CA GLY A 473 -1.55 36.36 -2.21
C GLY A 473 -1.60 36.31 -0.68
N ASP A 474 -2.52 35.57 -0.09
CA ASP A 474 -2.66 35.31 1.36
C ASP A 474 -2.96 33.83 1.59
N LEU A 475 -2.00 33.00 1.17
CA LEU A 475 -2.14 31.54 1.17
C LEU A 475 -1.53 30.91 2.42
N ASN A 476 -0.84 31.66 3.28
CA ASN A 476 -0.12 31.15 4.45
C ASN A 476 0.83 29.98 4.12
N CYS A 477 1.58 30.08 3.03
CA CYS A 477 2.54 29.05 2.62
C CYS A 477 3.76 29.01 3.54
N VAL A 478 4.32 27.83 3.80
CA VAL A 478 5.55 27.71 4.61
C VAL A 478 6.80 28.07 3.80
N PHE A 479 6.91 27.61 2.55
CA PHE A 479 8.03 27.95 1.67
C PHE A 479 7.70 27.72 0.19
N SER A 480 8.44 28.39 -0.70
CA SER A 480 8.43 28.09 -2.13
C SER A 480 9.44 26.98 -2.47
N ILE A 481 9.14 26.15 -3.47
CA ILE A 481 10.05 25.09 -3.92
C ILE A 481 11.35 25.68 -4.47
N GLU A 482 11.27 26.83 -5.12
CA GLU A 482 12.45 27.53 -5.63
C GLU A 482 13.44 27.92 -4.50
N CYS A 483 12.93 28.34 -3.34
CA CYS A 483 13.77 28.62 -2.19
C CYS A 483 14.40 27.32 -1.63
N LEU A 484 13.65 26.22 -1.62
CA LEU A 484 14.11 24.94 -1.09
C LEU A 484 15.23 24.32 -1.95
N SER A 485 15.09 24.39 -3.27
CA SER A 485 16.01 23.73 -4.21
C SER A 485 17.25 24.57 -4.58
N GLY A 486 17.40 25.77 -4.00
CA GLY A 486 18.48 26.70 -4.37
C GLY A 486 18.30 27.29 -5.77
N GLY A 487 17.05 27.47 -6.22
CA GLY A 487 16.71 28.06 -7.52
C GLY A 487 16.53 27.05 -8.66
N TYR A 488 16.64 25.75 -8.39
CA TYR A 488 16.56 24.68 -9.38
C TYR A 488 15.14 24.10 -9.50
N PRO A 489 14.60 23.84 -10.70
CA PRO A 489 13.37 23.06 -10.82
C PRO A 489 13.62 21.62 -10.32
N VAL A 490 12.59 20.98 -9.78
CA VAL A 490 12.64 19.63 -9.21
C VAL A 490 11.87 18.68 -10.13
N PRO A 491 12.52 17.94 -11.05
CA PRO A 491 11.88 17.23 -12.17
C PRO A 491 10.52 16.55 -11.90
N ASN A 492 10.35 15.93 -10.72
CA ASN A 492 9.09 15.34 -10.25
C ASN A 492 7.90 16.31 -10.20
N PHE A 493 8.12 17.61 -10.21
CA PHE A 493 7.07 18.64 -10.17
C PHE A 493 6.89 19.35 -11.51
N GLN A 494 7.67 19.02 -12.54
CA GLN A 494 7.63 19.74 -13.83
C GLN A 494 6.96 18.95 -14.94
N LYS A 495 6.68 17.67 -14.71
CA LYS A 495 5.98 16.81 -15.66
C LYS A 495 5.34 15.64 -14.93
N THR A 496 4.36 15.03 -15.57
CA THR A 496 3.76 13.77 -15.12
C THR A 496 3.34 12.91 -16.31
N ILE A 497 2.86 11.70 -16.02
CA ILE A 497 2.34 10.74 -16.99
C ILE A 497 0.91 10.35 -16.66
N LEU A 498 0.04 10.42 -17.68
CA LEU A 498 -1.35 10.01 -17.60
C LEU A 498 -1.61 8.90 -18.62
N ALA A 499 -2.48 7.96 -18.27
CA ALA A 499 -3.01 6.94 -19.14
C ALA A 499 -4.53 6.82 -19.00
N VAL A 500 -5.19 6.57 -20.14
CA VAL A 500 -6.58 6.12 -20.18
C VAL A 500 -6.61 4.82 -20.95
N ALA A 501 -7.16 3.78 -20.33
CA ALA A 501 -7.36 2.48 -20.95
C ALA A 501 -8.85 2.12 -21.01
N ARG A 502 -9.20 1.19 -21.88
CA ARG A 502 -10.51 0.55 -21.91
C ARG A 502 -10.39 -0.95 -22.14
N ILE A 503 -11.31 -1.70 -21.53
CA ILE A 503 -11.54 -3.12 -21.77
C ILE A 503 -13.02 -3.27 -22.10
N GLY A 504 -13.34 -3.45 -23.38
CA GLY A 504 -14.71 -3.36 -23.88
C GLY A 504 -15.34 -2.01 -23.57
N ASP A 505 -16.41 -2.03 -22.77
CA ASP A 505 -17.17 -0.84 -22.35
C ASP A 505 -16.83 -0.32 -20.94
N LEU A 506 -15.74 -0.80 -20.32
CA LEU A 506 -15.20 -0.25 -19.08
C LEU A 506 -13.97 0.62 -19.37
N ALA A 507 -13.98 1.87 -18.90
CA ALA A 507 -12.83 2.77 -18.98
C ALA A 507 -12.08 2.91 -17.64
N ILE A 508 -10.78 3.11 -17.71
CA ILE A 508 -9.88 3.30 -16.56
C ILE A 508 -9.06 4.57 -16.81
N ALA A 509 -9.11 5.53 -15.90
CA ALA A 509 -8.26 6.72 -15.94
C ALA A 509 -7.26 6.70 -14.77
N THR A 510 -5.98 6.87 -15.06
CA THR A 510 -4.94 6.99 -14.03
C THR A 510 -4.88 8.41 -13.48
N MET A 511 -4.77 8.57 -12.16
CA MET A 511 -4.46 9.83 -11.50
C MET A 511 -3.15 9.74 -10.69
N PRO A 512 -2.17 10.63 -10.96
CA PRO A 512 -0.86 10.62 -10.32
C PRO A 512 -0.86 11.39 -8.99
N GLY A 513 -1.43 10.77 -7.97
CA GLY A 513 -1.58 11.35 -6.63
C GLY A 513 -2.78 10.78 -5.89
N GLU A 514 -3.29 11.55 -4.94
CA GLU A 514 -4.41 11.19 -4.06
C GLU A 514 -5.67 11.99 -4.45
N PRO A 515 -6.43 11.57 -5.47
CA PRO A 515 -7.67 12.24 -5.81
C PRO A 515 -8.68 12.14 -4.67
N LEU A 516 -9.27 13.29 -4.32
CA LEU A 516 -10.39 13.35 -3.40
C LEU A 516 -11.62 12.67 -4.02
N ALA A 517 -12.46 12.09 -3.16
CA ALA A 517 -13.58 11.23 -3.55
C ALA A 517 -14.49 11.89 -4.59
N THR A 518 -15.00 13.08 -4.28
CA THR A 518 -15.91 13.82 -5.17
C THR A 518 -15.22 14.25 -6.47
N PHE A 519 -13.96 14.66 -6.42
CA PHE A 519 -13.18 15.05 -7.61
C PHE A 519 -13.03 13.86 -8.57
N GLY A 520 -12.54 12.73 -8.06
CA GLY A 520 -12.29 11.55 -8.87
C GLY A 520 -13.58 10.92 -9.42
N LYS A 521 -14.68 10.96 -8.67
CA LYS A 521 -16.02 10.57 -9.16
C LYS A 521 -16.42 11.34 -10.40
N ARG A 522 -16.29 12.68 -10.35
CA ARG A 522 -16.63 13.56 -11.46
C ARG A 522 -15.73 13.31 -12.66
N LEU A 523 -14.44 13.06 -12.44
CA LEU A 523 -13.51 12.67 -13.50
C LEU A 523 -13.94 11.36 -14.15
N ALA A 524 -14.26 10.32 -13.37
CA ALA A 524 -14.72 9.04 -13.90
C ALA A 524 -15.95 9.22 -14.82
N LEU A 525 -16.93 10.02 -14.41
CA LEU A 525 -18.10 10.34 -15.24
C LEU A 525 -17.72 11.05 -16.55
N LYS A 526 -16.83 12.05 -16.51
CA LYS A 526 -16.36 12.75 -17.71
C LYS A 526 -15.58 11.83 -18.65
N VAL A 527 -14.76 10.93 -18.11
CA VAL A 527 -14.00 9.94 -18.89
C VAL A 527 -14.96 8.96 -19.56
N LYS A 528 -15.94 8.44 -18.82
CA LYS A 528 -16.99 7.58 -19.39
C LYS A 528 -17.68 8.24 -20.58
N ASP A 529 -18.05 9.52 -20.45
CA ASP A 529 -18.73 10.24 -21.54
C ASP A 529 -17.81 10.51 -22.75
N ALA A 530 -16.50 10.58 -22.53
CA ALA A 530 -15.51 10.82 -23.59
C ALA A 530 -15.04 9.55 -24.31
N VAL A 531 -15.08 8.38 -23.65
CA VAL A 531 -14.72 7.09 -24.25
C VAL A 531 -15.92 6.51 -25.02
N PRO A 532 -15.81 6.20 -26.32
CA PRO A 532 -16.94 5.69 -27.09
C PRO A 532 -17.42 4.35 -26.56
N GLY A 533 -18.74 4.23 -26.40
CA GLY A 533 -19.38 2.98 -26.01
C GLY A 533 -19.15 2.60 -24.55
N ALA A 534 -18.37 3.36 -23.78
CA ALA A 534 -18.16 3.10 -22.37
C ALA A 534 -19.49 3.22 -21.60
N LYS A 535 -19.77 2.22 -20.76
CA LYS A 535 -20.94 2.19 -19.87
C LYS A 535 -20.57 2.49 -18.43
N ALA A 536 -19.31 2.24 -18.07
CA ALA A 536 -18.75 2.53 -16.77
C ALA A 536 -17.33 3.08 -16.92
N ALA A 537 -16.88 3.82 -15.91
CA ALA A 537 -15.50 4.21 -15.77
C ALA A 537 -15.13 4.35 -14.30
N PHE A 538 -13.86 4.15 -13.99
CA PHE A 538 -13.32 4.49 -12.68
C PHE A 538 -11.95 5.14 -12.78
N VAL A 539 -11.55 5.80 -11.70
CA VAL A 539 -10.23 6.38 -11.54
C VAL A 539 -9.36 5.40 -10.74
N ALA A 540 -8.21 5.04 -11.30
CA ALA A 540 -7.12 4.44 -10.55
C ALA A 540 -6.32 5.58 -9.89
N GLY A 541 -6.48 5.76 -8.58
CA GLY A 541 -5.64 6.67 -7.81
C GLY A 541 -4.23 6.11 -7.62
N TYR A 542 -3.30 6.93 -7.14
CA TYR A 542 -1.94 6.52 -6.76
C TYR A 542 -1.23 5.76 -7.90
N SER A 543 -1.43 6.24 -9.13
CA SER A 543 -1.09 5.52 -10.35
C SER A 543 -0.13 6.34 -11.21
N MET A 544 0.79 5.66 -11.88
CA MET A 544 1.78 6.22 -12.82
C MET A 544 2.83 7.15 -12.20
N ASP A 545 2.42 8.10 -11.37
CA ASP A 545 3.28 9.09 -10.72
C ASP A 545 2.63 9.60 -9.41
N HIS A 546 3.25 10.54 -8.68
CA HIS A 546 2.69 11.06 -7.43
C HIS A 546 2.91 12.55 -7.23
N HIS A 547 1.81 13.31 -7.17
CA HIS A 547 1.79 14.75 -6.89
C HIS A 547 1.04 15.12 -5.60
N PHE A 548 1.11 14.26 -4.57
CA PHE A 548 0.35 14.42 -3.33
C PHE A 548 -1.16 14.45 -3.61
N TYR A 549 -1.94 15.22 -2.84
CA TYR A 549 -3.39 15.29 -2.99
C TYR A 549 -3.81 16.04 -4.25
N LEU A 550 -4.84 15.53 -4.93
CA LEU A 550 -5.45 16.16 -6.11
C LEU A 550 -6.83 16.70 -5.70
N VAL A 551 -6.85 18.02 -5.46
CA VAL A 551 -7.96 18.76 -4.85
C VAL A 551 -8.58 19.72 -5.88
N ALA A 552 -9.92 19.83 -5.87
CA ALA A 552 -10.63 20.80 -6.70
C ALA A 552 -10.42 22.25 -6.22
N GLU A 553 -10.59 23.24 -7.11
CA GLU A 553 -10.27 24.64 -6.79
C GLU A 553 -10.97 25.20 -5.54
N ASP A 554 -12.30 25.07 -5.45
CA ASP A 554 -13.07 25.55 -4.29
C ASP A 554 -12.62 24.89 -2.99
N ASP A 555 -12.20 23.64 -3.08
CA ASP A 555 -11.78 22.84 -1.94
C ASP A 555 -10.35 23.18 -1.48
N TYR A 556 -9.49 23.57 -2.42
CA TYR A 556 -8.15 24.07 -2.09
C TYR A 556 -8.21 25.31 -1.19
N PHE A 557 -9.06 26.28 -1.55
CA PHE A 557 -9.17 27.53 -0.78
C PHE A 557 -9.84 27.36 0.59
N GLN A 558 -10.53 26.24 0.83
CA GLN A 558 -11.06 25.90 2.15
C GLN A 558 -9.94 25.47 3.12
N GLY A 559 -8.80 25.00 2.59
CA GLY A 559 -7.63 24.64 3.38
C GLY A 559 -7.75 23.32 4.15
N ALA A 560 -6.93 23.18 5.18
CA ALA A 560 -6.64 21.96 5.96
C ALA A 560 -5.59 21.04 5.31
N TYR A 561 -5.53 19.79 5.76
CA TYR A 561 -4.40 18.89 5.50
C TYR A 561 -4.20 18.57 4.01
N GLU A 562 -5.24 18.11 3.31
CA GLU A 562 -5.14 17.62 1.93
C GLU A 562 -4.76 18.75 0.95
N PRO A 563 -5.42 19.93 0.97
CA PRO A 563 -5.01 21.06 0.14
C PRO A 563 -3.57 21.51 0.38
N SER A 564 -3.05 21.37 1.60
CA SER A 564 -1.74 21.94 1.95
C SER A 564 -0.54 21.17 1.41
N ARG A 565 -0.71 19.89 1.05
CA ARG A 565 0.40 19.07 0.56
C ARG A 565 0.67 19.27 -0.94
N GLY A 566 -0.24 19.89 -1.68
CA GLY A 566 -0.12 20.10 -3.12
C GLY A 566 0.92 21.16 -3.48
N ILE A 567 1.80 20.86 -4.45
CA ILE A 567 2.90 21.75 -4.85
C ILE A 567 2.43 22.92 -5.74
N TRP A 568 1.46 22.65 -6.59
CA TRP A 568 1.03 23.56 -7.66
C TRP A 568 -0.32 24.23 -7.42
N GLY A 569 -0.80 24.20 -6.19
CA GLY A 569 -2.03 24.87 -5.79
C GLY A 569 -3.28 24.34 -6.51
N TRP A 570 -4.29 25.20 -6.56
CA TRP A 570 -5.66 24.85 -6.95
C TRP A 570 -5.88 24.49 -8.42
N ARG A 571 -4.94 24.81 -9.33
CA ARG A 571 -5.07 24.49 -10.77
C ARG A 571 -4.66 23.06 -11.14
N LEU A 572 -3.88 22.39 -10.29
CA LEU A 572 -3.20 21.14 -10.68
C LEU A 572 -4.17 20.00 -11.01
N ALA A 573 -5.13 19.73 -10.12
CA ALA A 573 -6.03 18.59 -10.27
C ALA A 573 -6.96 18.75 -11.48
N ASP A 574 -7.54 19.94 -11.66
CA ASP A 574 -8.41 20.23 -12.80
C ASP A 574 -7.66 20.13 -14.13
N TYR A 575 -6.41 20.59 -14.19
CA TYR A 575 -5.54 20.40 -15.36
C TYR A 575 -5.32 18.91 -15.69
N PHE A 576 -5.03 18.08 -14.69
CA PHE A 576 -4.87 16.63 -14.90
C PHE A 576 -6.18 15.96 -15.36
N ALA A 577 -7.32 16.39 -14.80
CA ALA A 577 -8.64 15.91 -15.22
C ALA A 577 -8.94 16.29 -16.67
N GLU A 578 -8.67 17.54 -17.07
CA GLU A 578 -8.83 18.01 -18.45
C GLU A 578 -7.97 17.20 -19.42
N LYS A 579 -6.69 17.00 -19.11
CA LYS A 579 -5.78 16.19 -19.94
C LYS A 579 -6.21 14.73 -20.03
N SER A 580 -6.75 14.17 -18.95
CA SER A 580 -7.31 12.80 -18.96
C SER A 580 -8.54 12.69 -19.85
N VAL A 581 -9.43 13.68 -19.86
CA VAL A 581 -10.60 13.70 -20.75
C VAL A 581 -10.18 13.90 -22.21
N GLU A 582 -9.19 14.76 -22.47
CA GLU A 582 -8.60 14.92 -23.81
C GLU A 582 -7.98 13.60 -24.33
N LEU A 583 -7.32 12.85 -23.45
CA LEU A 583 -6.78 11.51 -23.73
C LEU A 583 -7.90 10.51 -24.00
N ALA A 584 -8.91 10.44 -23.14
CA ALA A 584 -10.07 9.58 -23.32
C ALA A 584 -10.72 9.78 -24.70
N ALA A 585 -10.85 11.03 -25.14
CA ALA A 585 -11.39 11.36 -26.47
C ALA A 585 -10.51 10.86 -27.64
N GLN A 586 -9.23 10.51 -27.43
CA GLN A 586 -8.39 9.89 -28.46
C GLN A 586 -8.75 8.42 -28.67
N LEU A 587 -9.30 7.73 -27.67
CA LEU A 587 -9.81 6.35 -27.83
C LEU A 587 -10.99 6.30 -28.81
N ALA A 588 -11.67 7.42 -29.05
CA ALA A 588 -12.68 7.56 -30.09
C ALA A 588 -12.16 7.56 -31.52
N LYS A 589 -10.84 7.69 -31.69
CA LYS A 589 -10.21 7.82 -32.99
C LYS A 589 -9.46 6.53 -33.32
N PRO A 590 -9.42 6.12 -34.60
CA PRO A 590 -8.48 5.11 -35.05
C PRO A 590 -7.05 5.46 -34.61
N LYS A 591 -6.24 4.47 -34.21
CA LYS A 591 -4.86 4.69 -33.72
C LYS A 591 -4.05 5.66 -34.61
N ALA A 592 -4.13 5.48 -35.94
CA ALA A 592 -3.45 6.32 -36.93
C ALA A 592 -3.93 7.80 -37.02
N GLN A 593 -5.08 8.14 -36.41
CA GLN A 593 -5.67 9.49 -36.39
C GLN A 593 -5.60 10.15 -35.01
N ARG A 594 -5.04 9.46 -34.00
CA ARG A 594 -4.85 10.02 -32.67
C ARG A 594 -3.82 11.15 -32.72
N SER A 595 -4.09 12.20 -31.96
CA SER A 595 -3.16 13.31 -31.77
C SER A 595 -2.74 13.33 -30.31
N VAL A 596 -1.82 12.43 -29.96
CA VAL A 596 -1.18 12.36 -28.64
C VAL A 596 0.28 12.74 -28.83
N SER A 597 0.71 13.83 -28.20
CA SER A 597 2.12 14.27 -28.25
C SER A 597 2.58 14.62 -26.85
N SER A 598 3.69 14.03 -26.45
CA SER A 598 4.42 14.38 -25.23
C SER A 598 5.46 15.47 -25.48
N GLY A 599 5.51 16.08 -26.67
CA GLY A 599 6.62 16.96 -27.06
C GLY A 599 7.97 16.23 -26.94
N ASN A 600 8.95 16.87 -26.30
CA ASN A 600 10.23 16.29 -25.95
C ASN A 600 10.25 15.67 -24.54
N LEU A 601 9.14 15.67 -23.79
CA LEU A 601 9.09 15.18 -22.41
C LEU A 601 9.50 13.70 -22.32
N LYS A 602 10.58 13.45 -21.59
CA LYS A 602 11.14 12.12 -21.33
C LYS A 602 10.60 11.56 -20.03
N PRO A 603 10.58 10.23 -19.87
CA PRO A 603 10.38 9.60 -18.56
C PRO A 603 11.40 10.10 -17.54
N VAL A 604 10.96 10.35 -16.30
CA VAL A 604 11.85 10.77 -15.22
C VAL A 604 12.96 9.73 -15.05
N TYR A 605 14.20 10.21 -14.99
CA TYR A 605 15.36 9.34 -14.88
C TYR A 605 16.44 9.99 -14.02
N TRP A 606 16.96 9.24 -13.05
CA TRP A 606 18.10 9.64 -12.23
C TRP A 606 19.27 8.69 -12.47
N VAL A 607 20.48 9.26 -12.61
CA VAL A 607 21.70 8.50 -12.91
C VAL A 607 22.52 8.32 -11.65
N GLU A 608 22.62 7.08 -11.15
CA GLU A 608 23.38 6.75 -9.92
C GLU A 608 24.83 7.26 -9.96
N SER A 609 25.49 7.21 -11.11
CA SER A 609 26.88 7.66 -11.27
C SER A 609 27.05 9.17 -11.44
N HIS A 610 25.96 9.96 -11.42
CA HIS A 610 26.03 11.39 -11.66
C HIS A 610 26.79 12.13 -10.54
N PRO A 611 27.63 13.14 -10.85
CA PRO A 611 28.38 13.88 -9.83
C PRO A 611 27.53 14.65 -8.80
N TRP A 612 26.31 15.06 -9.17
CA TRP A 612 25.38 15.76 -8.26
C TRP A 612 24.60 14.80 -7.36
N GLU A 613 24.64 13.50 -7.66
CA GLU A 613 23.91 12.50 -6.90
C GLU A 613 24.58 12.29 -5.53
N ASN A 614 23.77 12.35 -4.47
CA ASN A 614 24.27 12.26 -3.09
C ASN A 614 24.85 10.85 -2.83
N GLU A 615 26.05 10.76 -2.26
CA GLU A 615 26.72 9.48 -1.96
C GLU A 615 25.90 8.56 -1.05
N ASP A 616 25.07 9.11 -0.16
CA ASP A 616 24.21 8.31 0.72
C ASP A 616 23.10 7.56 -0.05
N THR A 617 22.67 8.07 -1.22
CA THR A 617 21.70 7.37 -2.08
C THR A 617 22.27 6.11 -2.74
N LYS A 618 23.60 6.09 -2.95
CA LYS A 618 24.36 5.02 -3.62
C LYS A 618 24.86 3.97 -2.64
N LYS A 619 24.76 4.27 -1.34
CA LYS A 619 25.28 3.42 -0.28
C LYS A 619 24.52 2.11 -0.24
N LYS A 620 25.24 1.01 -0.49
CA LYS A 620 24.73 -0.36 -0.35
C LYS A 620 24.99 -0.87 1.05
N VAL A 621 24.03 -1.59 1.61
CA VAL A 621 24.19 -2.23 2.92
C VAL A 621 25.04 -3.50 2.77
N PRO A 622 26.20 -3.60 3.43
CA PRO A 622 26.98 -4.83 3.38
C PRO A 622 26.23 -5.98 4.04
N LEU A 623 26.20 -7.13 3.37
CA LEU A 623 25.69 -8.37 3.95
C LEU A 623 26.64 -8.84 5.05
N THR A 624 26.09 -9.20 6.21
CA THR A 624 26.86 -9.86 7.26
C THR A 624 26.69 -11.38 7.18
N GLU A 625 27.69 -12.08 7.72
CA GLU A 625 27.80 -13.53 7.66
C GLU A 625 26.82 -14.21 8.62
N THR A 626 26.04 -15.18 8.13
CA THR A 626 25.28 -16.09 9.00
C THR A 626 26.23 -17.02 9.76
N VAL A 627 26.29 -16.85 11.08
CA VAL A 627 27.09 -17.72 11.95
C VAL A 627 26.45 -19.09 12.11
N GLY A 628 27.16 -20.13 11.68
CA GLY A 628 26.71 -21.52 11.84
C GLY A 628 25.76 -21.97 10.74
N ASP A 629 24.82 -22.86 11.05
CA ASP A 629 23.84 -23.36 10.10
C ASP A 629 22.60 -22.43 10.05
N PRO A 630 22.27 -21.81 8.89
CA PRO A 630 21.06 -21.00 8.75
C PRO A 630 19.78 -21.79 9.05
N ALA A 631 19.76 -23.11 8.82
CA ALA A 631 18.60 -23.95 9.10
C ALA A 631 18.45 -24.34 10.58
N ARG A 632 19.41 -23.96 11.44
CA ARG A 632 19.38 -24.36 12.85
C ARG A 632 18.19 -23.76 13.58
N VAL A 633 17.36 -24.63 14.13
CA VAL A 633 16.22 -24.26 15.01
C VAL A 633 16.72 -23.62 16.30
N ILE A 634 16.11 -22.50 16.68
CA ILE A 634 16.33 -21.77 17.94
C ILE A 634 15.22 -22.10 18.94
N THR A 635 13.95 -22.01 18.50
CA THR A 635 12.77 -22.43 19.27
C THR A 635 11.92 -23.34 18.39
N ASP A 636 11.70 -24.56 18.86
CA ASP A 636 10.89 -25.56 18.15
C ASP A 636 9.43 -25.50 18.63
N VAL A 637 8.55 -26.13 17.85
CA VAL A 637 7.12 -26.23 18.15
C VAL A 637 6.84 -27.30 19.22
N PRO A 638 5.72 -27.20 19.97
CA PRO A 638 5.27 -28.26 20.86
C PRO A 638 4.91 -29.54 20.08
N THR A 639 5.04 -30.72 20.70
CA THR A 639 4.66 -32.00 20.06
C THR A 639 3.16 -32.16 19.85
N THR A 640 2.34 -31.35 20.51
CA THR A 640 0.89 -31.30 20.35
C THR A 640 0.45 -29.85 20.36
N VAL A 641 -0.37 -29.46 19.39
CA VAL A 641 -0.95 -28.14 19.25
C VAL A 641 -2.46 -28.29 19.23
N GLU A 642 -3.18 -27.58 20.08
CA GLU A 642 -4.64 -27.52 19.99
C GLU A 642 -5.04 -26.40 19.01
N ARG A 643 -6.19 -26.56 18.34
CA ARG A 643 -6.78 -25.44 17.57
C ARG A 643 -6.87 -24.19 18.43
N PHE A 644 -6.71 -23.01 17.81
CA PHE A 644 -6.62 -21.69 18.46
C PHE A 644 -5.36 -21.42 19.29
N ASP A 645 -4.43 -22.36 19.40
CA ASP A 645 -3.14 -22.08 20.02
C ASP A 645 -2.28 -21.20 19.11
N VAL A 646 -1.56 -20.27 19.73
CA VAL A 646 -0.51 -19.50 19.07
C VAL A 646 0.80 -20.25 19.25
N THR A 647 1.36 -20.74 18.16
CA THR A 647 2.56 -21.58 18.14
C THR A 647 3.73 -20.83 17.54
N ARG A 648 4.89 -20.88 18.20
CA ARG A 648 6.09 -20.17 17.80
C ARG A 648 7.15 -21.13 17.27
N PHE A 649 7.71 -20.80 16.10
CA PHE A 649 8.87 -21.49 15.52
C PHE A 649 9.93 -20.47 15.13
N SER A 650 11.19 -20.68 15.53
CA SER A 650 12.30 -19.79 15.16
C SER A 650 13.57 -20.54 14.77
N TRP A 651 14.34 -19.94 13.88
CA TRP A 651 15.58 -20.48 13.34
C TRP A 651 16.59 -19.35 13.08
N VAL A 652 17.83 -19.69 12.74
CA VAL A 652 18.90 -18.70 12.51
C VAL A 652 18.64 -17.86 11.25
N GLY A 653 18.45 -18.50 10.10
CA GLY A 653 18.25 -17.83 8.82
C GLY A 653 19.39 -16.91 8.38
N GLY A 654 19.06 -15.90 7.57
CA GLY A 654 20.01 -15.06 6.84
C GLY A 654 19.87 -13.56 7.10
N HIS A 655 20.79 -12.80 6.51
CA HIS A 655 20.79 -11.34 6.52
C HIS A 655 19.50 -10.79 5.89
N PRO A 656 18.86 -9.78 6.50
CA PRO A 656 17.54 -9.30 6.06
C PRO A 656 17.52 -8.65 4.67
N GLY A 657 18.69 -8.34 4.10
CA GLY A 657 18.83 -7.89 2.71
C GLY A 657 18.64 -8.97 1.64
N VAL A 658 18.84 -10.24 2.00
CA VAL A 658 18.76 -11.37 1.05
C VAL A 658 17.75 -12.42 1.49
N ASP A 659 17.55 -12.55 2.81
CA ASP A 659 16.61 -13.51 3.37
C ASP A 659 15.21 -12.91 3.50
N ARG A 660 14.25 -13.60 2.93
CA ARG A 660 12.81 -13.36 3.03
C ARG A 660 12.12 -14.71 3.09
N PRO A 661 12.36 -15.49 4.16
CA PRO A 661 12.00 -16.90 4.19
C PRO A 661 10.51 -17.07 3.94
N ARG A 662 10.11 -17.95 3.01
CA ARG A 662 8.71 -18.35 2.81
C ARG A 662 8.38 -19.48 3.77
N ILE A 663 7.28 -19.34 4.52
CA ILE A 663 6.88 -20.34 5.51
C ILE A 663 5.65 -21.07 4.96
N THR A 664 5.66 -22.39 5.08
CA THR A 664 4.51 -23.25 4.75
C THR A 664 4.17 -24.18 5.90
N LEU A 665 2.88 -24.52 6.01
CA LEU A 665 2.41 -25.58 6.87
C LEU A 665 2.29 -26.86 6.03
N GLU A 666 3.07 -27.89 6.36
CA GLU A 666 3.01 -29.18 5.67
C GLU A 666 2.24 -30.21 6.48
N LYS A 667 1.39 -30.99 5.82
CA LYS A 667 0.62 -32.08 6.40
C LYS A 667 1.20 -33.43 6.00
N GLU A 668 1.27 -34.35 6.95
CA GLU A 668 1.61 -35.74 6.66
C GLU A 668 0.44 -36.49 6.01
N SER A 669 0.72 -37.18 4.92
CA SER A 669 -0.18 -38.16 4.31
C SER A 669 0.63 -39.35 3.80
N ALA A 670 0.24 -40.56 4.22
CA ALA A 670 0.87 -41.82 3.83
C ALA A 670 2.41 -41.85 4.01
N GLY A 671 2.93 -41.23 5.09
CA GLY A 671 4.37 -41.17 5.40
C GLY A 671 5.16 -40.14 4.58
N SER A 672 4.49 -39.25 3.86
CA SER A 672 5.09 -38.13 3.12
C SER A 672 4.47 -36.80 3.55
N PHE A 673 5.25 -35.73 3.50
CA PHE A 673 4.77 -34.37 3.78
C PHE A 673 4.53 -33.62 2.49
N SER A 674 3.43 -32.86 2.44
CA SER A 674 3.12 -31.92 1.38
C SER A 674 2.51 -30.66 1.99
N VAL A 675 2.67 -29.51 1.34
CA VAL A 675 2.04 -28.25 1.75
C VAL A 675 0.53 -28.48 1.91
N ALA A 676 0.00 -28.12 3.08
CA ALA A 676 -1.43 -28.16 3.36
C ALA A 676 -2.14 -27.11 2.49
N THR A 677 -3.46 -27.24 2.35
CA THR A 677 -4.25 -26.27 1.61
C THR A 677 -5.34 -25.67 2.49
N LEU A 678 -5.59 -24.40 2.28
CA LEU A 678 -6.78 -23.71 2.76
C LEU A 678 -8.00 -24.13 1.91
N PRO A 679 -9.24 -23.83 2.35
CA PRO A 679 -10.44 -24.08 1.56
C PRO A 679 -10.30 -23.55 0.12
N GLY A 680 -10.71 -24.37 -0.85
CA GLY A 680 -10.56 -24.04 -2.27
C GLY A 680 -9.17 -24.31 -2.86
N GLY A 681 -8.21 -24.82 -2.09
CA GLY A 681 -6.93 -25.29 -2.62
C GLY A 681 -5.82 -24.23 -2.68
N TRP A 682 -5.98 -23.09 -2.02
CA TRP A 682 -4.87 -22.15 -1.81
C TRP A 682 -3.81 -22.80 -0.92
N GLU A 683 -2.53 -22.63 -1.24
CA GLU A 683 -1.44 -23.18 -0.43
C GLU A 683 -1.44 -22.57 0.97
N TYR A 684 -1.22 -23.39 2.00
CA TYR A 684 -1.09 -22.90 3.37
C TYR A 684 0.33 -22.35 3.57
N ASP A 685 0.51 -21.09 3.24
CA ASP A 685 1.75 -20.33 3.40
C ASP A 685 1.55 -19.06 4.26
N ASP A 686 2.53 -18.17 4.23
CA ASP A 686 2.52 -16.90 4.96
C ASP A 686 2.07 -15.69 4.12
N TYR A 687 1.38 -15.94 3.01
CA TYR A 687 0.62 -14.90 2.34
C TYR A 687 -0.55 -14.33 3.18
N PRO A 688 -1.38 -15.16 3.83
CA PRO A 688 -2.53 -14.70 4.59
C PRO A 688 -2.20 -14.48 6.08
N PHE A 689 -3.21 -14.19 6.88
CA PHE A 689 -3.07 -13.78 8.28
C PHE A 689 -2.73 -14.91 9.27
N GLN A 690 -2.50 -16.14 8.83
CA GLN A 690 -2.22 -17.27 9.73
C GLN A 690 -0.80 -17.23 10.29
N MET A 691 0.14 -16.57 9.61
CA MET A 691 1.56 -16.59 9.95
C MET A 691 2.11 -15.16 10.04
N PHE A 692 2.51 -14.77 11.25
CA PHE A 692 3.17 -13.49 11.49
C PHE A 692 4.68 -13.70 11.57
N VAL A 693 5.43 -13.18 10.60
CA VAL A 693 6.87 -13.42 10.48
C VAL A 693 7.68 -12.24 10.99
N HIS A 694 8.68 -12.52 11.81
CA HIS A 694 9.55 -11.56 12.47
C HIS A 694 11.01 -11.79 12.14
N TYR A 695 11.75 -10.70 12.09
CA TYR A 695 13.20 -10.70 12.16
C TYR A 695 13.66 -10.24 13.55
N ASP A 696 14.25 -11.18 14.29
CA ASP A 696 14.69 -10.99 15.67
C ASP A 696 16.22 -10.77 15.78
N GLY A 697 16.91 -10.55 14.63
CA GLY A 697 18.35 -10.30 14.59
C GLY A 697 18.75 -8.95 15.21
N LYS A 698 20.03 -8.83 15.60
CA LYS A 698 20.55 -7.62 16.26
C LYS A 698 20.99 -6.57 15.24
N CYS A 699 20.13 -5.59 15.00
CA CYS A 699 20.42 -4.50 14.06
C CYS A 699 20.89 -3.20 14.72
N THR A 700 21.71 -2.47 13.98
CA THR A 700 22.03 -1.06 14.16
C THR A 700 21.88 -0.33 12.83
N ARG A 701 22.09 0.99 12.79
CA ARG A 701 22.15 1.75 11.52
C ARG A 701 23.30 1.35 10.57
N ARG A 702 24.19 0.45 10.99
CA ARG A 702 25.37 0.06 10.20
C ARG A 702 25.28 -1.36 9.64
N ASN A 703 24.71 -2.27 10.40
CA ASN A 703 24.66 -3.70 10.09
C ASN A 703 23.59 -4.40 10.94
N CYS A 704 23.27 -5.63 10.55
CA CYS A 704 22.54 -6.57 11.39
C CYS A 704 23.44 -7.79 11.64
N ASP A 705 23.55 -8.26 12.87
CA ASP A 705 24.32 -9.46 13.24
C ASP A 705 23.41 -10.44 13.99
N GLU A 706 23.92 -11.63 14.33
CA GLU A 706 23.19 -12.65 15.11
C GLU A 706 21.79 -12.91 14.54
N HIS A 707 21.73 -13.24 13.25
CA HIS A 707 20.47 -13.44 12.54
C HIS A 707 19.57 -14.46 13.23
N ALA A 708 18.29 -14.10 13.33
CA ALA A 708 17.23 -14.95 13.82
C ALA A 708 15.93 -14.55 13.14
N TRP A 709 15.19 -15.55 12.69
CA TRP A 709 13.86 -15.41 12.11
C TRP A 709 12.87 -16.22 12.92
N ARG A 710 11.62 -15.75 12.96
CA ARG A 710 10.56 -16.40 13.71
C ARG A 710 9.23 -16.27 12.99
N VAL A 711 8.40 -17.30 13.10
CA VAL A 711 6.98 -17.24 12.75
C VAL A 711 6.14 -17.52 13.99
N ASP A 712 5.16 -16.66 14.23
CA ASP A 712 4.05 -16.92 15.14
C ASP A 712 2.86 -17.40 14.28
N TRP A 713 2.44 -18.65 14.49
CA TRP A 713 1.39 -19.33 13.72
C TRP A 713 0.13 -19.49 14.58
N GLU A 714 -1.01 -19.08 14.05
CA GLU A 714 -2.32 -19.23 14.67
C GLU A 714 -3.35 -19.66 13.61
N ASP A 715 -4.20 -20.64 13.94
CA ASP A 715 -5.32 -21.04 13.09
C ASP A 715 -6.61 -21.28 13.89
N GLY A 716 -7.72 -21.41 13.16
CA GLY A 716 -9.07 -21.44 13.69
C GLY A 716 -9.64 -22.82 13.97
N ARG A 717 -10.98 -22.81 14.09
CA ARG A 717 -11.83 -23.93 14.51
C ARG A 717 -11.74 -25.16 13.61
N ASP A 718 -11.53 -24.94 12.33
CA ASP A 718 -11.75 -25.89 11.25
C ASP A 718 -10.47 -26.50 10.67
N LEU A 719 -9.29 -26.11 11.17
CA LEU A 719 -8.02 -26.74 10.82
C LEU A 719 -8.15 -28.27 11.02
N PRO A 720 -7.94 -29.09 9.98
CA PRO A 720 -8.05 -30.53 10.11
C PRO A 720 -7.03 -31.08 11.11
N THR A 721 -7.44 -32.05 11.94
CA THR A 721 -6.50 -32.75 12.82
C THR A 721 -5.53 -33.61 12.00
N GLY A 722 -4.36 -33.90 12.59
CA GLY A 722 -3.35 -34.75 11.97
C GLY A 722 -1.93 -34.36 12.37
N THR A 723 -0.95 -34.98 11.72
CA THR A 723 0.46 -34.65 11.89
C THR A 723 0.87 -33.55 10.92
N TYR A 724 1.54 -32.53 11.43
CA TYR A 724 2.01 -31.37 10.67
C TYR A 724 3.48 -31.05 10.99
N ARG A 725 4.10 -30.23 10.15
CA ARG A 725 5.35 -29.52 10.44
C ARG A 725 5.36 -28.16 9.75
N LEU A 726 6.11 -27.20 10.28
CA LEU A 726 6.40 -25.94 9.62
C LEU A 726 7.69 -26.08 8.80
N HIS A 727 7.70 -25.51 7.60
CA HIS A 727 8.86 -25.45 6.72
C HIS A 727 9.13 -24.01 6.31
N ALA A 728 10.29 -23.49 6.68
CA ALA A 728 10.78 -22.18 6.27
C ALA A 728 11.89 -22.35 5.23
N LYS A 729 11.66 -21.84 4.02
CA LYS A 729 12.61 -21.83 2.92
C LYS A 729 13.15 -20.42 2.71
N GLY A 730 14.45 -20.22 2.87
CA GLY A 730 15.07 -18.90 2.79
C GLY A 730 16.46 -18.91 2.19
N ARG A 731 17.16 -17.79 2.32
CA ARG A 731 18.52 -17.58 1.80
C ARG A 731 19.41 -16.93 2.85
N ALA A 732 20.66 -17.33 2.92
CA ALA A 732 21.63 -16.78 3.87
C ALA A 732 22.91 -16.35 3.16
N PHE A 733 23.54 -15.28 3.63
CA PHE A 733 24.90 -14.95 3.22
C PHE A 733 25.88 -15.72 4.09
N LYS A 734 26.59 -16.68 3.48
CA LYS A 734 27.48 -17.61 4.17
C LYS A 734 28.71 -17.95 3.32
N ALA A 735 29.87 -17.93 3.95
CA ALA A 735 31.18 -18.14 3.35
C ALA A 735 31.42 -17.26 2.12
N GLY A 736 30.93 -16.01 2.14
CA GLY A 736 31.08 -15.05 1.05
C GLY A 736 30.10 -15.23 -0.13
N ALA A 737 29.07 -16.07 -0.01
CA ALA A 737 28.07 -16.28 -1.05
C ALA A 737 26.65 -16.34 -0.47
N VAL A 738 25.64 -16.07 -1.30
CA VAL A 738 24.23 -16.32 -0.94
C VAL A 738 23.92 -17.79 -1.19
N VAL A 739 23.42 -18.50 -0.18
CA VAL A 739 23.05 -19.92 -0.23
C VAL A 739 21.61 -20.13 0.24
N ASP A 740 20.90 -21.06 -0.38
CA ASP A 740 19.55 -21.45 0.05
C ASP A 740 19.62 -22.32 1.32
N TYR A 741 18.56 -22.28 2.13
CA TYR A 741 18.37 -23.18 3.26
C TYR A 741 16.91 -23.60 3.43
N ASP A 742 16.72 -24.75 4.10
CA ASP A 742 15.43 -25.28 4.51
C ASP A 742 15.45 -25.57 6.00
N ALA A 743 14.71 -24.78 6.79
CA ALA A 743 14.51 -25.01 8.21
C ALA A 743 13.17 -25.70 8.44
N TYR A 744 13.17 -26.80 9.20
CA TYR A 744 11.96 -27.55 9.54
C TYR A 744 11.75 -27.54 11.05
N SER A 745 10.51 -27.37 11.49
CA SER A 745 10.14 -27.73 12.85
C SER A 745 10.18 -29.24 13.03
N THR A 746 10.19 -29.69 14.28
CA THR A 746 9.74 -31.06 14.58
C THR A 746 8.29 -31.27 14.15
N THR A 747 7.91 -32.53 13.94
CA THR A 747 6.53 -32.88 13.64
C THR A 747 5.66 -32.76 14.89
N PHE A 748 4.45 -32.23 14.73
CA PHE A 748 3.50 -32.05 15.82
C PHE A 748 2.10 -32.52 15.43
N GLU A 749 1.34 -32.95 16.44
CA GLU A 749 -0.06 -33.38 16.25
C GLU A 749 -1.01 -32.21 16.52
N VAL A 750 -1.81 -31.84 15.52
CA VAL A 750 -2.92 -30.90 15.68
C VAL A 750 -4.14 -31.65 16.21
N ARG A 751 -4.66 -31.21 17.36
CA ARG A 751 -5.82 -31.79 18.05
C ARG A 751 -6.98 -30.80 18.18
N PRO A 752 -8.21 -31.29 18.39
CA PRO A 752 -9.32 -30.42 18.76
C PRO A 752 -9.00 -29.66 20.05
N THR A 753 -9.49 -28.42 20.15
CA THR A 753 -9.26 -27.62 21.36
C THR A 753 -10.05 -28.18 22.54
N THR A 754 -9.50 -28.04 23.75
CA THR A 754 -10.20 -28.34 25.01
C THR A 754 -10.69 -27.08 25.74
N LYS A 755 -10.62 -25.93 25.05
CA LYS A 755 -10.76 -24.59 25.64
C LYS A 755 -12.04 -23.86 25.21
N LEU A 756 -13.07 -24.57 24.69
CA LEU A 756 -14.35 -23.90 24.41
C LEU A 756 -14.89 -23.27 25.69
N GLU A 757 -15.29 -22.01 25.59
CA GLU A 757 -15.85 -21.26 26.71
C GLU A 757 -17.28 -21.74 26.97
N VAL A 758 -17.54 -22.22 28.18
CA VAL A 758 -18.87 -22.63 28.61
C VAL A 758 -19.30 -21.85 29.84
N SER A 759 -20.36 -21.05 29.70
CA SER A 759 -20.81 -20.11 30.72
C SER A 759 -22.34 -19.99 30.77
N GLY A 760 -22.87 -19.13 31.63
CA GLY A 760 -24.30 -18.78 31.64
C GLY A 760 -25.25 -19.96 31.88
N LEU A 761 -24.82 -20.94 32.68
CA LEU A 761 -25.58 -22.16 32.95
C LEU A 761 -26.86 -21.86 33.74
N ALA A 762 -28.02 -22.17 33.16
CA ALA A 762 -29.32 -21.90 33.75
C ALA A 762 -30.33 -23.04 33.48
N ALA A 763 -31.32 -23.18 34.36
CA ALA A 763 -32.45 -24.08 34.16
C ALA A 763 -33.65 -23.27 33.66
N GLU A 764 -34.05 -23.49 32.41
CA GLU A 764 -35.18 -22.81 31.78
C GLU A 764 -36.18 -23.85 31.28
N ALA A 765 -37.44 -23.78 31.76
CA ALA A 765 -38.52 -24.69 31.35
C ALA A 765 -38.16 -26.20 31.41
N GLY A 766 -37.41 -26.61 32.44
CA GLY A 766 -36.98 -28.00 32.62
C GLY A 766 -35.80 -28.45 31.74
N LYS A 767 -35.19 -27.52 30.99
CA LYS A 767 -34.01 -27.74 30.16
C LYS A 767 -32.78 -27.06 30.75
N LEU A 768 -31.59 -27.52 30.34
CA LEU A 768 -30.33 -26.84 30.65
C LEU A 768 -30.00 -25.88 29.51
N VAL A 769 -29.83 -24.61 29.85
CA VAL A 769 -29.37 -23.57 28.93
C VAL A 769 -27.91 -23.26 29.25
N ALA A 770 -27.08 -23.16 28.21
CA ALA A 770 -25.68 -22.76 28.32
C ALA A 770 -25.32 -21.70 27.27
N ARG A 771 -24.30 -20.91 27.55
CA ARG A 771 -23.61 -20.06 26.58
C ARG A 771 -22.29 -20.69 26.18
N ILE A 772 -22.05 -20.80 24.89
CA ILE A 772 -20.89 -21.46 24.31
C ILE A 772 -20.17 -20.46 23.40
N ALA A 773 -18.85 -20.40 23.48
CA ALA A 773 -18.05 -19.62 22.55
C ALA A 773 -16.73 -20.35 22.25
N GLN A 774 -16.17 -20.04 21.09
CA GLN A 774 -14.77 -20.34 20.80
C GLN A 774 -13.88 -19.61 21.83
N PRO A 775 -12.66 -20.08 22.10
CA PRO A 775 -11.79 -19.44 23.08
C PRO A 775 -11.57 -17.96 22.73
N ALA A 776 -11.43 -17.08 23.73
CA ALA A 776 -10.83 -15.77 23.52
C ALA A 776 -9.32 -15.90 23.21
N ALA A 777 -8.79 -14.95 22.45
CA ALA A 777 -7.37 -14.81 22.16
C ALA A 777 -6.68 -14.06 23.33
N LEU A 778 -6.76 -14.65 24.54
CA LEU A 778 -6.21 -14.09 25.78
C LEU A 778 -5.29 -15.09 26.49
N SER A 779 -4.20 -14.57 27.04
CA SER A 779 -3.36 -15.23 28.04
C SER A 779 -3.37 -14.42 29.34
N PHE A 780 -3.01 -15.04 30.45
CA PHE A 780 -2.90 -14.38 31.75
C PHE A 780 -1.45 -14.41 32.23
N VAL A 781 -0.84 -13.22 32.30
CA VAL A 781 0.56 -13.06 32.68
C VAL A 781 0.67 -12.69 34.16
N PRO A 782 1.50 -13.39 34.96
CA PRO A 782 1.67 -13.07 36.38
C PRO A 782 2.28 -11.69 36.62
N GLU A 783 1.74 -10.96 37.60
CA GLU A 783 2.28 -9.71 38.12
C GLU A 783 3.03 -9.93 39.45
N ALA A 784 3.89 -8.98 39.82
CA ALA A 784 4.72 -9.07 41.02
C ALA A 784 3.91 -9.13 42.34
N ASN A 785 2.67 -8.63 42.32
CA ASN A 785 1.76 -8.66 43.47
C ASN A 785 0.97 -9.99 43.60
N GLY A 786 1.18 -10.95 42.68
CA GLY A 786 0.48 -12.23 42.65
C GLY A 786 -0.81 -12.23 41.81
N ASP A 787 -1.22 -11.08 41.27
CA ASP A 787 -2.32 -11.00 40.30
C ASP A 787 -1.86 -11.53 38.93
N GLN A 788 -2.79 -11.76 38.02
CA GLN A 788 -2.51 -12.13 36.63
C GLN A 788 -3.27 -11.23 35.69
N ARG A 789 -2.56 -10.48 34.86
CA ARG A 789 -3.14 -9.55 33.89
C ARG A 789 -3.49 -10.26 32.60
N ALA A 790 -4.68 -9.98 32.06
CA ALA A 790 -5.06 -10.46 30.75
C ALA A 790 -4.22 -9.74 29.67
N GLU A 791 -3.59 -10.51 28.78
CA GLU A 791 -2.90 -10.03 27.59
C GLU A 791 -3.51 -10.65 26.36
N VAL A 792 -3.73 -9.83 25.33
CA VAL A 792 -4.20 -10.31 24.03
C VAL A 792 -3.06 -11.10 23.38
N ILE A 793 -3.34 -12.36 23.09
CA ILE A 793 -2.45 -13.25 22.36
C ILE A 793 -3.04 -13.55 20.99
N GLY A 794 -2.19 -13.82 20.02
CA GLY A 794 -2.64 -14.12 18.66
C GLY A 794 -2.89 -12.88 17.83
N HIS A 795 -3.02 -13.11 16.54
CA HIS A 795 -3.08 -12.09 15.51
C HIS A 795 -4.28 -12.27 14.58
N ARG A 796 -4.96 -13.42 14.61
CA ARG A 796 -6.12 -13.69 13.75
C ARG A 796 -7.43 -13.13 14.31
N MET A 797 -8.20 -12.51 13.42
CA MET A 797 -9.62 -12.29 13.65
C MET A 797 -10.34 -13.65 13.65
N ARG A 798 -11.12 -13.93 14.71
CA ARG A 798 -11.85 -15.20 14.88
C ARG A 798 -13.28 -15.11 14.35
N ASP A 799 -13.93 -13.96 14.52
CA ASP A 799 -15.26 -13.66 13.99
C ASP A 799 -15.39 -12.15 13.78
N PRO A 800 -15.93 -11.67 12.64
CA PRO A 800 -15.99 -10.24 12.35
C PRO A 800 -16.95 -9.46 13.26
N ARG A 801 -17.77 -10.13 14.08
CA ARG A 801 -18.79 -9.49 14.91
C ARG A 801 -18.33 -9.20 16.35
N VAL A 802 -17.20 -9.76 16.76
CA VAL A 802 -16.65 -9.59 18.12
C VAL A 802 -15.13 -9.48 18.08
N PRO A 803 -14.50 -8.61 18.89
CA PRO A 803 -13.05 -8.56 18.99
C PRO A 803 -12.45 -9.88 19.50
N ARG A 804 -11.22 -10.18 19.09
CA ARG A 804 -10.52 -11.44 19.39
C ARG A 804 -10.34 -11.74 20.88
N TRP A 805 -10.31 -10.73 21.74
CA TRP A 805 -10.23 -10.91 23.21
C TRP A 805 -11.57 -11.28 23.86
N ILE A 806 -12.64 -11.43 23.09
CA ILE A 806 -13.91 -12.01 23.52
C ILE A 806 -14.08 -13.33 22.77
N GLY A 807 -14.49 -14.40 23.47
CA GLY A 807 -14.76 -15.68 22.81
C GLY A 807 -15.77 -15.52 21.67
N ALA A 808 -15.37 -15.96 20.47
CA ALA A 808 -16.18 -15.85 19.26
C ALA A 808 -17.42 -16.74 19.33
N PRO A 809 -18.59 -16.31 18.83
CA PRO A 809 -19.75 -17.18 18.75
C PRO A 809 -19.44 -18.42 17.90
N MET A 810 -20.00 -19.56 18.30
CA MET A 810 -20.03 -20.75 17.45
C MET A 810 -20.90 -20.49 16.21
N PRO A 811 -20.64 -21.16 15.07
CA PRO A 811 -21.52 -21.10 13.91
C PRO A 811 -22.97 -21.42 14.28
N ASP A 812 -23.93 -20.74 13.65
CA ASP A 812 -25.35 -20.99 13.87
C ASP A 812 -25.74 -22.38 13.36
N GLY A 813 -26.53 -23.14 14.12
CA GLY A 813 -26.92 -24.51 13.76
C GLY A 813 -25.85 -25.60 13.94
N ALA A 814 -24.64 -25.28 14.39
CA ALA A 814 -23.63 -26.25 14.81
C ALA A 814 -24.18 -27.21 15.88
N VAL A 815 -23.73 -28.47 15.83
CA VAL A 815 -24.27 -29.54 16.68
C VAL A 815 -23.33 -29.75 17.87
N LEU A 816 -23.88 -29.58 19.07
CA LEU A 816 -23.17 -29.79 20.32
C LEU A 816 -23.66 -31.07 20.99
N THR A 817 -22.72 -31.85 21.52
CA THR A 817 -22.98 -33.04 22.33
C THR A 817 -22.71 -32.72 23.80
N LEU A 818 -23.65 -33.05 24.67
CA LEU A 818 -23.53 -32.89 26.12
C LEU A 818 -23.06 -34.19 26.78
N GLY A 819 -22.09 -34.08 27.66
CA GLY A 819 -21.61 -35.14 28.54
C GLY A 819 -21.38 -34.65 29.97
N GLY A 820 -20.91 -35.55 30.84
CA GLY A 820 -20.60 -35.25 32.24
C GLY A 820 -21.66 -35.80 33.22
N THR A 821 -21.82 -35.14 34.37
CA THR A 821 -22.74 -35.57 35.43
C THR A 821 -23.53 -34.42 36.04
N VAL A 822 -24.69 -34.74 36.59
CA VAL A 822 -25.53 -33.83 37.38
C VAL A 822 -25.90 -34.48 38.70
N ARG A 823 -25.72 -33.75 39.80
CA ARG A 823 -26.20 -34.13 41.13
C ARG A 823 -27.44 -33.30 41.48
N ASN A 824 -28.57 -33.95 41.71
CA ASN A 824 -29.83 -33.28 42.04
C ASN A 824 -29.89 -32.85 43.53
N PRO A 825 -30.92 -32.09 43.96
CA PRO A 825 -31.06 -31.62 45.34
C PRO A 825 -31.13 -32.75 46.39
N ALA A 826 -31.56 -33.94 45.98
CA ALA A 826 -31.60 -35.14 46.83
C ALA A 826 -30.25 -35.88 46.90
N GLY A 827 -29.20 -35.37 46.25
CA GLY A 827 -27.86 -35.95 46.23
C GLY A 827 -27.66 -37.06 45.18
N ASN A 828 -28.68 -37.39 44.38
CA ASN A 828 -28.56 -38.42 43.35
C ASN A 828 -27.76 -37.89 42.15
N VAL A 829 -26.78 -38.68 41.71
CA VAL A 829 -25.94 -38.37 40.55
C VAL A 829 -26.47 -39.12 39.31
N ALA A 830 -26.61 -38.40 38.20
CA ALA A 830 -26.97 -38.96 36.90
C ALA A 830 -25.96 -38.52 35.83
N THR A 831 -25.72 -39.37 34.84
CA THR A 831 -24.91 -39.03 33.67
C THR A 831 -25.70 -38.12 32.73
N LEU A 832 -25.01 -37.12 32.18
CA LEU A 832 -25.55 -36.23 31.16
C LEU A 832 -25.35 -36.84 29.77
N GLY A 833 -26.30 -36.61 28.89
CA GLY A 833 -26.28 -37.06 27.50
C GLY A 833 -27.30 -36.29 26.68
N GLY A 834 -27.06 -36.18 25.37
CA GLY A 834 -27.95 -35.51 24.43
C GLY A 834 -27.21 -34.57 23.49
N THR A 835 -27.95 -33.98 22.56
CA THR A 835 -27.43 -32.98 21.63
C THR A 835 -28.26 -31.71 21.65
N ALA A 836 -27.65 -30.60 21.24
CA ALA A 836 -28.34 -29.34 21.00
C ALA A 836 -27.77 -28.69 19.75
N THR A 837 -28.57 -27.89 19.07
CA THR A 837 -28.09 -26.98 18.02
C THR A 837 -27.78 -25.62 18.62
N THR A 838 -26.73 -24.99 18.14
CA THR A 838 -26.37 -23.63 18.49
C THR A 838 -27.36 -22.63 17.91
N GLN A 839 -27.64 -21.57 18.68
CA GLN A 839 -28.36 -20.39 18.24
C GLN A 839 -27.54 -19.15 18.59
N VAL A 840 -27.17 -18.34 17.61
CA VAL A 840 -26.52 -17.05 17.86
C VAL A 840 -27.53 -16.06 18.46
N VAL A 841 -27.18 -15.45 19.58
CA VAL A 841 -27.97 -14.44 20.30
C VAL A 841 -27.12 -13.24 20.66
N THR A 842 -27.74 -12.07 20.84
CA THR A 842 -27.07 -10.84 21.27
C THR A 842 -27.36 -10.57 22.74
N GLU A 843 -26.32 -10.55 23.56
CA GLU A 843 -26.43 -10.40 25.02
C GLU A 843 -25.27 -9.56 25.57
N ALA A 844 -25.39 -9.08 26.81
CA ALA A 844 -24.29 -8.40 27.48
C ALA A 844 -23.09 -9.34 27.63
N ARG A 845 -21.93 -8.94 27.11
CA ARG A 845 -20.66 -9.66 27.22
C ARG A 845 -19.68 -8.84 28.05
N ALA A 846 -18.80 -9.54 28.75
CA ALA A 846 -17.71 -8.94 29.51
C ALA A 846 -16.44 -9.73 29.24
N ARG A 847 -15.31 -9.04 29.21
CA ARG A 847 -13.99 -9.67 29.09
C ARG A 847 -13.29 -9.72 30.44
N PRO A 848 -12.57 -10.79 30.77
CA PRO A 848 -11.68 -10.81 31.92
C PRO A 848 -10.50 -9.87 31.69
N THR A 849 -10.12 -9.10 32.70
CA THR A 849 -8.99 -8.15 32.63
C THR A 849 -7.88 -8.46 33.63
N LEU A 850 -8.25 -8.99 34.80
CA LEU A 850 -7.32 -9.31 35.87
C LEU A 850 -7.86 -10.50 36.66
N ILE A 851 -6.99 -11.43 37.03
CA ILE A 851 -7.26 -12.45 38.04
C ILE A 851 -6.47 -12.07 39.27
N LYS A 852 -7.14 -11.75 40.37
CA LYS A 852 -6.48 -11.40 41.62
C LYS A 852 -5.83 -12.61 42.25
N ALA A 853 -4.83 -12.38 43.10
CA ALA A 853 -4.16 -13.43 43.88
C ALA A 853 -5.13 -14.30 44.70
N ASP A 854 -6.31 -13.79 45.06
CA ASP A 854 -7.37 -14.52 45.77
C ASP A 854 -8.31 -15.34 44.87
N GLY A 855 -8.09 -15.32 43.54
CA GLY A 855 -8.89 -16.01 42.54
C GLY A 855 -10.08 -15.20 42.02
N THR A 856 -10.31 -13.98 42.50
CA THR A 856 -11.36 -13.10 41.98
C THR A 856 -11.01 -12.62 40.58
N VAL A 857 -11.97 -12.71 39.65
CA VAL A 857 -11.80 -12.25 38.26
C VAL A 857 -12.45 -10.89 38.09
N ASP A 858 -11.64 -9.87 37.84
CA ASP A 858 -12.14 -8.56 37.41
C ASP A 858 -12.47 -8.62 35.92
N THR A 859 -13.60 -8.03 35.55
CA THR A 859 -14.10 -8.02 34.18
C THR A 859 -14.46 -6.61 33.73
N LYS A 860 -14.36 -6.35 32.43
CA LYS A 860 -14.81 -5.12 31.77
C LYS A 860 -16.02 -5.43 30.90
N SER A 861 -17.09 -4.64 31.05
CA SER A 861 -18.27 -4.73 30.17
C SER A 861 -17.90 -4.33 28.74
N GLU A 862 -18.34 -5.12 27.77
CA GLU A 862 -18.11 -4.93 26.33
C GLU A 862 -19.41 -4.65 25.57
N GLY A 863 -20.47 -4.32 26.32
CA GLY A 863 -21.80 -4.05 25.79
C GLY A 863 -22.52 -5.31 25.31
N SER A 864 -23.58 -5.11 24.51
CA SER A 864 -24.33 -6.21 23.92
C SER A 864 -23.61 -6.71 22.66
N ARG A 865 -23.18 -7.97 22.67
CA ARG A 865 -22.40 -8.59 21.59
C ARG A 865 -22.93 -10.00 21.28
N PRO A 866 -22.68 -10.52 20.07
CA PRO A 866 -23.03 -11.90 19.75
C PRO A 866 -22.36 -12.94 20.66
N THR A 867 -23.12 -13.96 21.02
CA THR A 867 -22.67 -15.19 21.68
C THR A 867 -23.58 -16.34 21.22
N THR A 868 -23.30 -17.57 21.64
CA THR A 868 -24.12 -18.71 21.24
C THR A 868 -24.87 -19.29 22.43
N LYS A 869 -26.19 -19.42 22.31
CA LYS A 869 -27.06 -20.16 23.22
C LYS A 869 -27.20 -21.60 22.72
N ALA A 870 -27.10 -22.56 23.66
CA ALA A 870 -27.44 -23.96 23.43
C ALA A 870 -28.41 -24.43 24.51
N THR A 871 -29.44 -25.17 24.11
CA THR A 871 -30.49 -25.67 25.01
C THR A 871 -30.57 -27.18 24.96
N PHE A 872 -30.22 -27.83 26.07
CA PHE A 872 -30.14 -29.28 26.19
C PHE A 872 -31.31 -29.85 26.98
N ASP A 873 -31.89 -30.94 26.48
CA ASP A 873 -32.89 -31.71 27.21
C ASP A 873 -32.20 -32.60 28.27
N VAL A 874 -32.36 -32.23 29.55
CA VAL A 874 -31.76 -32.95 30.68
C VAL A 874 -32.86 -33.58 31.52
N ALA A 875 -32.98 -34.90 31.50
CA ALA A 875 -34.03 -35.63 32.21
C ALA A 875 -34.12 -35.26 33.70
N ALA A 876 -32.97 -35.09 34.37
CA ALA A 876 -32.91 -34.71 35.78
C ALA A 876 -33.54 -33.32 36.07
N LEU A 877 -33.48 -32.39 35.12
CA LEU A 877 -34.15 -31.09 35.20
C LEU A 877 -35.61 -31.18 34.75
N ALA A 878 -35.93 -31.99 33.75
CA ALA A 878 -37.30 -32.13 33.25
C ALA A 878 -38.23 -32.72 34.32
N THR A 879 -37.82 -33.81 34.99
CA THR A 879 -38.69 -34.55 35.93
C THR A 879 -38.29 -34.40 37.40
N GLY A 880 -37.14 -33.81 37.71
CA GLY A 880 -36.66 -33.70 39.09
C GLY A 880 -37.30 -32.55 39.89
N PRO A 881 -37.10 -32.52 41.22
CA PRO A 881 -37.69 -31.52 42.11
C PRO A 881 -37.07 -30.13 41.94
N ALA A 882 -37.76 -29.08 42.40
CA ALA A 882 -37.17 -27.75 42.53
C ALA A 882 -35.97 -27.78 43.50
N GLY A 883 -34.99 -26.89 43.27
CA GLY A 883 -33.79 -26.77 44.11
C GLY A 883 -32.49 -26.67 43.32
N SER A 884 -31.36 -26.77 44.04
CA SER A 884 -30.01 -26.65 43.49
C SER A 884 -29.50 -27.96 42.88
N TYR A 885 -29.13 -27.91 41.61
CA TYR A 885 -28.49 -28.98 40.86
C TYR A 885 -27.03 -28.63 40.63
N TYR A 886 -26.12 -29.53 40.97
CA TYR A 886 -24.69 -29.35 40.74
C TYR A 886 -24.28 -30.10 39.47
N PHE A 887 -23.82 -29.36 38.47
CA PHE A 887 -23.38 -29.88 37.18
C PHE A 887 -21.87 -29.92 37.08
N GLN A 888 -21.35 -31.00 36.51
CA GLN A 888 -19.99 -31.11 35.97
C GLN A 888 -20.14 -31.57 34.53
N LEU A 889 -20.06 -30.64 33.57
CA LEU A 889 -20.44 -30.89 32.19
C LEU A 889 -19.25 -30.78 31.25
N THR A 890 -19.36 -31.55 30.17
CA THR A 890 -18.48 -31.49 29.01
C THR A 890 -19.37 -31.20 27.81
N ILE A 891 -19.00 -30.23 26.98
CA ILE A 891 -19.69 -29.93 25.73
C ILE A 891 -18.69 -30.09 24.60
N THR A 892 -19.07 -30.84 23.57
CA THR A 892 -18.22 -31.12 22.41
C THR A 892 -18.94 -30.73 21.13
N ASP A 893 -18.27 -30.00 20.23
CA ASP A 893 -18.81 -29.67 18.91
C ASP A 893 -18.62 -30.80 17.89
N GLU A 894 -19.17 -30.64 16.68
CA GLU A 894 -19.09 -31.64 15.62
C GLU A 894 -17.67 -31.89 15.09
N LEU A 895 -16.71 -31.03 15.42
CA LEU A 895 -15.30 -31.13 15.04
C LEU A 895 -14.44 -31.68 16.19
N GLY A 896 -15.07 -32.12 17.29
CA GLY A 896 -14.41 -32.68 18.47
C GLY A 896 -13.85 -31.63 19.44
N ASN A 897 -14.05 -30.33 19.19
CA ASN A 897 -13.61 -29.28 20.10
C ASN A 897 -14.47 -29.33 21.36
N LEU A 898 -13.84 -29.20 22.52
CA LEU A 898 -14.41 -29.51 23.81
C LEU A 898 -14.30 -28.32 24.76
N GLY A 899 -15.30 -28.14 25.60
CA GLY A 899 -15.29 -27.22 26.74
C GLY A 899 -15.83 -27.92 27.98
N THR A 900 -15.41 -27.46 29.15
CA THR A 900 -15.90 -27.99 30.43
C THR A 900 -16.39 -26.86 31.32
N ALA A 901 -17.40 -27.15 32.13
CA ALA A 901 -17.85 -26.23 33.16
C ALA A 901 -18.36 -26.99 34.39
N THR A 902 -18.26 -26.33 35.54
CA THR A 902 -18.87 -26.79 36.78
C THR A 902 -19.71 -25.65 37.35
N ALA A 903 -20.98 -25.90 37.62
CA ALA A 903 -21.88 -24.87 38.13
C ALA A 903 -23.00 -25.46 38.98
N THR A 904 -23.50 -24.67 39.93
CA THR A 904 -24.78 -24.94 40.60
C THR A 904 -25.87 -24.16 39.90
N VAL A 905 -26.88 -24.86 39.40
CA VAL A 905 -28.03 -24.29 38.71
C VAL A 905 -29.27 -24.52 39.55
N THR A 906 -30.04 -23.47 39.80
CA THR A 906 -31.29 -23.57 40.56
C THR A 906 -32.45 -23.80 39.61
N LYS A 907 -33.19 -24.91 39.80
CA LYS A 907 -34.49 -25.12 39.18
C LYS A 907 -35.56 -24.45 40.07
N PRO A 908 -36.31 -23.45 39.56
CA PRO A 908 -37.34 -22.75 40.31
C PRO A 908 -38.53 -23.63 40.70
#